data_AF-A0A9R0A5Q7-F1
#
_entry.id   AF-A0A9R0A5Q7-F1
#
_cell.length_a   1.000
_cell.length_b   1.000
_cell.length_c   1.000
_cell.angle_alpha   90.00
_cell.angle_beta   90.00
_cell.angle_gamma   90.00
#
_symmetry.space_group_name_H-M   'P 1'
#
loop_
_entity.id
_entity.type
_entity.pdbx_description
1 polymer ?
#
loop_
_entity_poly.entity_id
_entity_poly.type
_entity_poly.pdbx_seq_one_letter_code
_entity_poly.pdbx_strand_id
1 'polypeptide(L)'
;MTHLLGRQDCIDSFHRDLIDLQGAVMDVFSKTGPVRFPSWKFPDKLSCNLVLVSLLEEYDYVDGDEEFSQHSHIVLQELLIDRLMLLLQSFNVHAELLLEKQRALSSDQNETSVSIGPVVKCYWRNLLQLSCLQAKESTSNGQQPPSQQSPSITRTAAKTTTINTHKTQSTSMTSVQKTTTNTPASTPQHERVSTAGSCVSIHTVGCQTVESALVPCEACACVQTVMKESSDALVSLCQSLGLPCSMQGFLEAVEETQQLGRLSACDISQWASEQRRDMSRVGKHVLEVRETVEPLKKKLKETEMEREKLRKQLSEMVKREKEERKKMEEEWERRMQEVKSRAEEAVRRLKQEEEELKRGVTLLEHRNSELMAELNLQTETKQSLEYERATLQEEVRRLHSLETMLREVEESRQNLEKELRSTQTLLDKERAKNHSVQHQNEALQVKQAALRKHLDALVQQTEDLHSSLEECEDEKADLANKLTQIIQEKDALQEQFTQQQSHCSSLSTEKQQQQTQITELEESVSHLKRMLEEASQRERILVAFPELSPQAAPQTTGDVMCDMEQQLKANSIRIRILQQENITLSNSLTRLKDREEKQRSSDSGVVEINRSREAPVMGPLDNPSTPPSTSIPISPSSILHHQTLCLSLHQDVEERYMNIRQAARIRSAGTRRRRK
;
A
#
# COMPACT_ATOMS: atom_id res chain seq x y z
N MET A 1 27.86 8.56 24.31
CA MET A 1 27.86 9.65 25.32
C MET A 1 28.44 10.94 24.76
N THR A 2 29.58 10.91 24.05
CA THR A 2 30.19 12.09 23.37
C THR A 2 29.20 13.00 22.64
N HIS A 3 28.23 12.46 21.89
CA HIS A 3 27.20 13.24 21.19
C HIS A 3 26.25 14.10 22.06
N LEU A 4 26.39 14.09 23.39
CA LEU A 4 25.64 14.95 24.31
C LEU A 4 26.48 16.10 24.90
N LEU A 5 27.81 16.04 24.79
CA LEU A 5 28.70 17.05 25.36
C LEU A 5 28.58 18.35 24.56
N GLY A 6 28.43 19.49 25.25
CA GLY A 6 28.34 20.81 24.61
C GLY A 6 27.04 21.13 23.87
N ARG A 7 26.02 20.26 23.90
CA ARG A 7 24.70 20.60 23.33
C ARG A 7 23.98 21.68 24.15
N GLN A 8 23.30 22.59 23.44
CA GLN A 8 22.44 23.61 24.04
C GLN A 8 21.38 23.03 24.99
N ASP A 9 20.63 22.00 24.58
CA ASP A 9 19.57 21.42 25.41
C ASP A 9 20.06 20.82 26.74
N CYS A 10 21.32 20.38 26.81
CA CYS A 10 21.99 20.00 28.05
C CYS A 10 22.47 21.21 28.87
N ILE A 11 23.05 22.23 28.24
CA ILE A 11 23.52 23.46 28.89
C ILE A 11 22.34 24.22 29.53
N ASP A 12 21.24 24.41 28.77
CA ASP A 12 19.98 24.98 29.24
C ASP A 12 19.43 24.21 30.47
N SER A 13 19.66 22.89 30.54
CA SER A 13 19.25 22.09 31.69
C SER A 13 20.11 22.37 32.90
N PHE A 14 21.43 22.34 32.77
CA PHE A 14 22.31 22.67 33.89
C PHE A 14 22.06 24.08 34.43
N HIS A 15 21.74 25.07 33.58
CA HIS A 15 21.31 26.40 34.02
C HIS A 15 20.09 26.33 34.96
N ARG A 16 19.03 25.61 34.57
CA ARG A 16 17.83 25.41 35.42
C ARG A 16 18.17 24.67 36.71
N ASP A 17 18.85 23.53 36.59
CA ASP A 17 19.21 22.66 37.72
C ASP A 17 20.09 23.41 38.74
N LEU A 18 20.99 24.28 38.28
CA LEU A 18 21.82 25.15 39.12
C LEU A 18 21.03 26.24 39.83
N ILE A 19 20.06 26.87 39.16
CA ILE A 19 19.18 27.89 39.75
C ILE A 19 18.30 27.26 40.84
N ASP A 20 17.69 26.11 40.56
CA ASP A 20 16.84 25.40 41.53
C ASP A 20 17.65 24.91 42.75
N LEU A 21 18.85 24.36 42.53
CA LEU A 21 19.77 24.00 43.63
C LEU A 21 20.21 25.22 44.45
N GLN A 22 20.45 26.37 43.81
CA GLN A 22 20.76 27.61 44.51
C GLN A 22 19.58 28.10 45.36
N GLY A 23 18.34 27.95 44.87
CA GLY A 23 17.12 28.17 45.65
C GLY A 23 17.09 27.29 46.90
N ALA A 24 17.28 25.98 46.74
CA ALA A 24 17.33 25.03 47.85
C ALA A 24 18.45 25.34 48.87
N VAL A 25 19.62 25.79 48.42
CA VAL A 25 20.72 26.24 49.30
C VAL A 25 20.29 27.48 50.11
N MET A 26 19.63 28.45 49.48
CA MET A 26 19.15 29.66 50.17
C MET A 26 18.06 29.35 51.20
N ASP A 27 17.17 28.39 50.92
CA ASP A 27 16.16 27.91 51.86
C ASP A 27 16.77 27.25 53.11
N VAL A 28 17.89 26.53 52.98
CA VAL A 28 18.63 26.00 54.13
C VAL A 28 19.39 27.12 54.85
N PHE A 29 20.06 28.03 54.11
CA PHE A 29 20.74 29.20 54.68
C PHE A 29 19.81 30.12 55.47
N SER A 30 18.50 30.18 55.16
CA SER A 30 17.51 30.91 55.98
C SER A 30 17.41 30.39 57.43
N LYS A 31 17.83 29.14 57.67
CA LYS A 31 17.77 28.43 58.96
C LYS A 31 19.14 28.24 59.60
N THR A 32 20.22 28.14 58.81
CA THR A 32 21.60 27.91 59.29
C THR A 32 22.48 29.15 59.29
N GLY A 33 22.12 30.19 58.54
CA GLY A 33 23.05 31.19 58.04
C GLY A 33 23.95 30.64 56.91
N PRO A 34 24.76 31.49 56.24
CA PRO A 34 25.61 31.08 55.13
C PRO A 34 26.74 30.15 55.60
N VAL A 35 26.76 28.92 55.09
CA VAL A 35 27.69 27.86 55.52
C VAL A 35 28.99 27.94 54.70
N ARG A 36 30.13 28.06 55.39
CA ARG A 36 31.42 28.46 54.80
C ARG A 36 32.35 27.27 54.53
N PHE A 37 32.05 26.50 53.48
CA PHE A 37 32.99 25.51 52.94
C PHE A 37 33.69 26.02 51.67
N PRO A 38 34.92 25.55 51.37
CA PRO A 38 35.56 25.77 50.07
C PRO A 38 34.70 25.23 48.93
N SER A 39 34.76 25.85 47.76
CA SER A 39 34.08 25.33 46.57
C SER A 39 34.79 24.09 46.02
N TRP A 40 33.98 23.14 45.56
CA TRP A 40 34.44 21.96 44.81
C TRP A 40 35.01 22.36 43.44
N LYS A 41 34.35 23.30 42.74
CA LYS A 41 34.78 23.79 41.42
C LYS A 41 35.89 24.85 41.50
N PHE A 42 35.85 25.71 42.52
CA PHE A 42 36.80 26.82 42.71
C PHE A 42 37.43 26.77 44.11
N PRO A 43 38.42 25.88 44.38
CA PRO A 43 38.94 25.65 45.74
C PRO A 43 39.58 26.88 46.43
N ASP A 44 39.89 27.93 45.65
CA ASP A 44 40.33 29.25 46.10
C ASP A 44 39.21 30.12 46.69
N LYS A 45 37.94 29.75 46.47
CA LYS A 45 36.74 30.50 46.85
C LYS A 45 35.88 29.70 47.83
N LEU A 46 35.11 30.38 48.66
CA LEU A 46 34.04 29.76 49.44
C LEU A 46 32.82 29.52 48.55
N SER A 47 32.24 28.32 48.60
CA SER A 47 31.08 27.95 47.77
C SER A 47 29.88 28.87 48.00
N CYS A 48 29.65 29.28 49.26
CA CYS A 48 28.60 30.24 49.63
C CYS A 48 28.80 31.67 49.08
N ASN A 49 29.98 32.00 48.55
CA ASN A 49 30.31 33.32 48.01
C ASN A 49 30.33 33.35 46.46
N LEU A 50 30.05 32.24 45.79
CA LEU A 50 30.02 32.19 44.33
C LEU A 50 28.76 32.88 43.79
N VAL A 51 28.97 33.91 42.95
CA VAL A 51 27.91 34.67 42.30
C VAL A 51 27.40 33.86 41.11
N LEU A 52 26.37 33.03 41.34
CA LEU A 52 25.89 32.09 40.32
C LEU A 52 25.45 32.78 39.03
N VAL A 53 24.78 33.95 39.11
CA VAL A 53 24.32 34.70 37.92
C VAL A 53 25.47 34.96 36.95
N SER A 54 26.58 35.52 37.44
CA SER A 54 27.75 35.82 36.62
C SER A 54 28.47 34.57 36.11
N LEU A 55 28.40 33.44 36.83
CA LEU A 55 28.94 32.17 36.35
C LEU A 55 28.06 31.54 35.26
N LEU A 56 26.74 31.73 35.31
CA LEU A 56 25.83 31.31 34.23
C LEU A 56 25.97 32.21 33.00
N GLU A 57 26.23 33.51 33.18
CA GLU A 57 26.57 34.46 32.10
C GLU A 57 27.97 34.18 31.49
N GLU A 58 28.92 33.65 32.26
CA GLU A 58 30.28 33.31 31.81
C GLU A 58 30.35 31.96 31.07
N TYR A 59 29.46 31.01 31.40
CA TYR A 59 29.46 29.64 30.85
C TYR A 59 28.09 29.30 30.24
N ASP A 60 27.89 29.74 28.99
CA ASP A 60 26.67 29.51 28.19
C ASP A 60 26.98 28.71 26.91
N TYR A 61 25.95 28.40 26.11
CA TYR A 61 26.05 27.82 24.78
C TYR A 61 26.39 28.90 23.73
N VAL A 62 27.36 28.61 22.85
CA VAL A 62 27.76 29.50 21.76
C VAL A 62 27.62 28.78 20.43
N ASP A 63 26.65 29.22 19.61
CA ASP A 63 26.43 28.65 18.28
C ASP A 63 27.65 28.87 17.37
N GLY A 64 28.12 27.79 16.76
CA GLY A 64 29.37 27.77 15.99
C GLY A 64 30.66 27.52 16.78
N ASP A 65 30.64 27.47 18.12
CA ASP A 65 31.81 27.11 18.94
C ASP A 65 31.55 25.86 19.80
N GLU A 66 31.89 24.70 19.25
CA GLU A 66 31.77 23.41 19.93
C GLU A 66 32.79 23.23 21.07
N GLU A 67 33.98 23.84 20.99
CA GLU A 67 35.00 23.68 22.03
C GLU A 67 34.64 24.49 23.28
N PHE A 68 34.20 25.73 23.11
CA PHE A 68 33.67 26.56 24.20
C PHE A 68 32.40 25.95 24.79
N SER A 69 31.45 25.51 23.95
CA SER A 69 30.20 24.92 24.46
C SER A 69 30.45 23.61 25.23
N GLN A 70 31.40 22.77 24.79
CA GLN A 70 31.84 21.60 25.56
C GLN A 70 32.52 22.00 26.89
N HIS A 71 33.30 23.09 26.92
CA HIS A 71 33.88 23.62 28.14
C HIS A 71 32.81 24.12 29.13
N SER A 72 31.85 24.94 28.67
CA SER A 72 30.69 25.39 29.46
C SER A 72 29.94 24.21 30.07
N HIS A 73 29.62 23.19 29.26
CA HIS A 73 28.93 21.97 29.73
C HIS A 73 29.69 21.27 30.88
N ILE A 74 31.01 21.14 30.79
CA ILE A 74 31.84 20.54 31.85
C ILE A 74 31.88 21.43 33.10
N VAL A 75 32.07 22.75 32.93
CA VAL A 75 32.14 23.70 34.05
C VAL A 75 30.82 23.76 34.81
N LEU A 76 29.68 23.80 34.11
CA LEU A 76 28.34 23.76 34.70
C LEU A 76 28.07 22.44 35.42
N GLN A 77 28.51 21.30 34.86
CA GLN A 77 28.40 20.00 35.52
C GLN A 77 29.23 19.92 36.81
N GLU A 78 30.44 20.46 36.83
CA GLU A 78 31.27 20.55 38.05
C GLU A 78 30.69 21.55 39.07
N LEU A 79 30.06 22.64 38.60
CA LEU A 79 29.35 23.59 39.45
C LEU A 79 28.06 22.99 40.03
N LEU A 80 27.39 22.06 39.34
CA LEU A 80 26.25 21.31 39.86
C LEU A 80 26.68 20.43 41.05
N ILE A 81 27.83 19.75 40.92
CA ILE A 81 28.42 18.96 42.01
C ILE A 81 28.79 19.88 43.19
N ASP A 82 29.30 21.08 42.93
CA ASP A 82 29.57 22.10 43.96
C ASP A 82 28.29 22.55 44.70
N ARG A 83 27.20 22.89 43.98
CA ARG A 83 25.91 23.26 44.60
C ARG A 83 25.34 22.11 45.42
N LEU A 84 25.37 20.88 44.91
CA LEU A 84 24.92 19.68 45.62
C LEU A 84 25.73 19.41 46.90
N MET A 85 27.05 19.58 46.84
CA MET A 85 27.93 19.46 48.00
C MET A 85 27.65 20.53 49.05
N LEU A 86 27.49 21.80 48.64
CA LEU A 86 27.12 22.88 49.55
C LEU A 86 25.75 22.63 50.20
N LEU A 87 24.76 22.16 49.43
CA LEU A 87 23.43 21.83 49.95
C LEU A 87 23.50 20.72 51.01
N LEU A 88 24.24 19.64 50.73
CA LEU A 88 24.45 18.53 51.64
C LEU A 88 25.19 18.95 52.92
N GLN A 89 26.24 19.75 52.79
CA GLN A 89 26.97 20.35 53.91
C GLN A 89 26.08 21.27 54.76
N SER A 90 25.20 22.04 54.11
CA SER A 90 24.25 22.93 54.78
C SER A 90 23.18 22.16 55.54
N PHE A 91 22.68 21.06 54.97
CA PHE A 91 21.80 20.13 55.68
C PHE A 91 22.49 19.42 56.85
N ASN A 92 23.80 19.14 56.76
CA ASN A 92 24.57 18.64 57.90
C ASN A 92 24.63 19.66 59.05
N VAL A 93 24.97 20.92 58.75
CA VAL A 93 24.98 22.00 59.76
C VAL A 93 23.57 22.26 60.31
N HIS A 94 22.52 22.14 59.49
CA HIS A 94 21.13 22.22 59.98
C HIS A 94 20.80 21.06 60.94
N ALA A 95 21.25 19.85 60.64
CA ALA A 95 21.07 18.69 61.51
C ALA A 95 21.83 18.86 62.83
N GLU A 96 23.07 19.35 62.79
CA GLU A 96 23.89 19.65 63.98
C GLU A 96 23.22 20.74 64.85
N LEU A 97 22.71 21.82 64.27
CA LEU A 97 21.95 22.85 65.00
C LEU A 97 20.65 22.34 65.64
N LEU A 98 20.03 21.29 65.10
CA LEU A 98 18.88 20.62 65.72
C LEU A 98 19.32 19.70 66.88
N LEU A 99 20.46 19.00 66.73
CA LEU A 99 21.07 18.18 67.77
C LEU A 99 21.58 19.00 68.96
N GLU A 100 22.25 20.12 68.72
CA GLU A 100 22.74 21.04 69.77
C GLU A 100 21.60 21.73 70.53
N LYS A 101 20.45 22.00 69.87
CA LYS A 101 19.24 22.46 70.56
C LYS A 101 18.70 21.47 71.61
N GLN A 102 19.06 20.19 71.51
CA GLN A 102 18.75 19.14 72.49
C GLN A 102 19.97 18.71 73.33
N ARG A 103 21.17 19.26 73.10
CA ARG A 103 22.40 19.01 73.89
C ARG A 103 23.22 20.27 74.09
N ALA A 104 23.27 20.75 75.34
CA ALA A 104 24.21 21.80 75.72
C ALA A 104 25.66 21.32 75.58
N LEU A 105 26.47 22.08 74.82
CA LEU A 105 27.93 22.10 74.79
C LEU A 105 28.66 20.81 74.34
N SER A 106 29.00 20.73 73.05
CA SER A 106 30.22 20.07 72.57
C SER A 106 30.68 20.61 71.20
N SER A 107 31.25 21.82 71.18
CA SER A 107 31.85 22.40 69.97
C SER A 107 33.28 21.86 69.77
N ASP A 108 33.49 21.06 68.73
CA ASP A 108 34.82 20.72 68.23
C ASP A 108 34.85 20.79 66.68
N GLN A 109 34.89 22.02 66.15
CA GLN A 109 34.97 22.26 64.70
C GLN A 109 36.41 22.14 64.20
N ASN A 110 36.82 20.93 63.79
CA ASN A 110 38.04 20.73 62.99
C ASN A 110 38.05 19.41 62.20
N GLU A 111 37.32 19.37 61.06
CA GLU A 111 37.71 18.54 59.91
C GLU A 111 37.00 19.00 58.62
N THR A 112 37.53 20.04 57.96
CA THR A 112 37.05 20.53 56.65
C THR A 112 37.43 19.58 55.52
N SER A 113 36.77 18.42 55.50
CA SER A 113 36.90 17.41 54.45
C SER A 113 36.27 17.89 53.13
N VAL A 114 37.11 18.20 52.14
CA VAL A 114 36.70 18.65 50.80
C VAL A 114 36.11 17.51 49.95
N SER A 115 36.37 16.25 50.32
CA SER A 115 35.91 15.07 49.59
C SER A 115 34.47 14.66 49.94
N ILE A 116 33.73 14.19 48.92
CA ILE A 116 32.30 13.84 48.98
C ILE A 116 32.01 12.79 50.06
N GLY A 117 32.82 11.72 50.15
CA GLY A 117 32.56 10.57 51.02
C GLY A 117 32.43 10.90 52.52
N PRO A 118 33.42 11.58 53.14
CA PRO A 118 33.32 12.06 54.53
C PRO A 118 32.11 12.96 54.79
N VAL A 119 31.78 13.88 53.88
CA VAL A 119 30.62 14.79 54.01
C VAL A 119 29.31 14.00 54.05
N VAL A 120 29.09 13.10 53.09
CA VAL A 120 27.92 12.17 53.08
C VAL A 120 27.87 11.35 54.36
N LYS A 121 29.01 10.83 54.82
CA LYS A 121 29.12 10.01 56.05
C LYS A 121 28.88 10.81 57.33
N CYS A 122 29.12 12.12 57.35
CA CYS A 122 28.78 12.98 58.49
C CYS A 122 27.27 13.28 58.49
N TYR A 123 26.74 13.75 57.36
CA TYR A 123 25.31 14.02 57.19
C TYR A 123 24.44 12.81 57.58
N TRP A 124 24.75 11.63 57.04
CA TRP A 124 23.97 10.42 57.31
C TRP A 124 24.00 10.00 58.79
N ARG A 125 25.13 10.21 59.48
CA ARG A 125 25.29 9.95 60.92
C ARG A 125 24.41 10.88 61.75
N ASN A 126 24.43 12.17 61.44
CA ASN A 126 23.65 13.19 62.14
C ASN A 126 22.14 13.04 61.87
N LEU A 127 21.76 12.70 60.64
CA LEU A 127 20.37 12.39 60.25
C LEU A 127 19.82 11.17 61.01
N LEU A 128 20.58 10.08 61.07
CA LEU A 128 20.22 8.91 61.89
C LEU A 128 20.09 9.28 63.38
N GLN A 129 21.01 10.09 63.91
CA GLN A 129 20.96 10.53 65.31
C GLN A 129 19.70 11.37 65.61
N LEU A 130 19.26 12.22 64.69
CA LEU A 130 17.99 12.95 64.80
C LEU A 130 16.77 12.03 64.79
N SER A 131 16.70 11.05 63.87
CA SER A 131 15.59 10.10 63.83
C SER A 131 15.44 9.30 65.14
N CYS A 132 16.57 8.95 65.77
CA CYS A 132 16.64 8.27 67.06
C CYS A 132 16.25 9.15 68.26
N LEU A 133 16.15 10.48 68.09
CA LEU A 133 15.65 11.41 69.11
C LEU A 133 14.16 11.67 68.95
N GLN A 134 13.68 11.92 67.72
CA GLN A 134 12.24 12.07 67.43
C GLN A 134 11.43 10.83 67.82
N ALA A 135 11.98 9.63 67.64
CA ALA A 135 11.36 8.38 68.09
C ALA A 135 11.21 8.31 69.63
N LYS A 136 12.11 8.95 70.39
CA LYS A 136 12.06 8.97 71.87
C LYS A 136 11.04 9.97 72.38
N GLU A 137 11.01 11.19 71.83
CA GLU A 137 10.00 12.21 72.17
C GLU A 137 8.57 11.72 71.86
N SER A 138 8.42 10.92 70.79
CA SER A 138 7.15 10.28 70.41
C SER A 138 6.65 9.24 71.43
N THR A 139 7.51 8.77 72.34
CA THR A 139 7.17 7.73 73.34
C THR A 139 6.82 8.32 74.73
N SER A 140 7.14 9.60 74.98
CA SER A 140 6.98 10.21 76.33
C SER A 140 5.70 11.01 76.55
N ASN A 141 5.01 11.47 75.50
CA ASN A 141 3.88 12.43 75.62
C ASN A 141 2.52 11.77 75.96
N GLY A 142 2.55 10.71 76.77
CA GLY A 142 1.42 9.80 77.00
C GLY A 142 0.60 10.01 78.28
N GLN A 143 0.62 11.18 78.94
CA GLN A 143 -0.17 11.37 80.18
C GLN A 143 -0.57 12.83 80.54
N GLN A 144 -1.89 13.07 80.48
CA GLN A 144 -2.66 13.97 81.35
C GLN A 144 -2.53 15.53 81.16
N PRO A 145 -3.30 16.39 81.88
CA PRO A 145 -4.48 17.05 81.32
C PRO A 145 -4.37 18.60 81.20
N PRO A 146 -5.36 19.32 80.62
CA PRO A 146 -5.17 20.71 80.20
C PRO A 146 -5.31 21.75 81.34
N SER A 147 -4.56 22.84 81.23
CA SER A 147 -4.82 24.08 81.95
C SER A 147 -4.43 25.30 81.10
N GLN A 148 -4.96 26.47 81.48
CA GLN A 148 -4.90 27.72 80.71
C GLN A 148 -3.54 28.42 80.86
N GLN A 149 -3.04 29.05 79.79
CA GLN A 149 -2.09 30.15 79.94
C GLN A 149 -2.10 31.12 78.75
N SER A 150 -2.22 32.41 79.07
CA SER A 150 -2.21 33.52 78.11
C SER A 150 -0.76 33.88 77.70
N PRO A 151 -0.53 34.43 76.49
CA PRO A 151 0.81 34.79 76.04
C PRO A 151 1.38 35.98 76.84
N SER A 152 2.42 35.74 77.63
CA SER A 152 3.15 36.78 78.36
C SER A 152 4.31 37.32 77.51
N ILE A 153 4.31 38.63 77.27
CA ILE A 153 5.22 39.31 76.34
C ILE A 153 6.65 39.32 76.91
N THR A 154 7.59 38.68 76.21
CA THR A 154 9.01 38.67 76.58
C THR A 154 9.66 40.02 76.25
N ARG A 155 9.84 40.88 77.25
CA ARG A 155 10.60 42.13 77.11
C ARG A 155 12.10 41.85 77.04
N THR A 156 12.70 41.96 75.85
CA THR A 156 14.15 42.04 75.66
C THR A 156 14.69 43.32 76.30
N ALA A 157 15.46 43.18 77.39
CA ALA A 157 16.18 44.30 78.01
C ALA A 157 17.52 44.53 77.29
N ALA A 158 17.79 45.78 76.90
CA ALA A 158 19.05 46.14 76.25
C ALA A 158 20.22 46.11 77.23
N LYS A 159 21.39 45.62 76.78
CA LYS A 159 22.65 45.69 77.52
C LYS A 159 23.07 47.15 77.67
N THR A 160 23.28 47.62 78.90
CA THR A 160 23.95 48.90 79.19
C THR A 160 25.21 48.61 80.01
N THR A 161 26.35 49.16 79.58
CA THR A 161 27.66 48.85 80.15
C THR A 161 27.90 49.62 81.44
N THR A 162 27.71 48.98 82.59
CA THR A 162 28.09 49.55 83.89
C THR A 162 29.60 49.41 84.10
N ILE A 163 30.35 50.50 83.96
CA ILE A 163 31.79 50.54 84.26
C ILE A 163 31.98 50.67 85.78
N ASN A 164 32.85 49.81 86.34
CA ASN A 164 33.25 49.89 87.74
C ASN A 164 33.94 51.23 88.05
N THR A 165 33.55 51.87 89.15
CA THR A 165 34.39 52.86 89.83
C THR A 165 34.37 52.58 91.33
N HIS A 166 35.56 52.60 91.95
CA HIS A 166 35.78 52.05 93.28
C HIS A 166 35.53 53.07 94.39
N LYS A 167 35.16 52.58 95.58
CA LYS A 167 35.27 53.36 96.82
C LYS A 167 36.74 53.63 97.14
N THR A 168 37.11 54.89 97.34
CA THR A 168 38.33 55.32 98.06
C THR A 168 37.95 56.60 98.82
N GLN A 169 37.94 56.55 100.14
CA GLN A 169 39.05 56.97 101.02
C GLN A 169 39.29 58.49 101.00
N SER A 170 38.76 59.16 102.03
CA SER A 170 39.05 60.56 102.34
C SER A 170 40.37 60.68 103.09
N THR A 171 41.41 61.22 102.47
CA THR A 171 42.56 61.80 103.17
C THR A 171 43.32 62.78 102.28
N SER A 172 43.45 64.03 102.72
CA SER A 172 44.70 64.82 102.66
C SER A 172 44.48 66.21 103.24
N MET A 173 45.40 66.65 104.10
CA MET A 173 45.68 68.08 104.31
C MET A 173 46.61 68.56 103.17
N THR A 174 46.84 69.84 102.92
CA THR A 174 47.85 70.63 103.66
C THR A 174 47.79 72.11 103.23
N SER A 175 48.24 72.99 104.13
CA SER A 175 48.47 74.43 103.96
C SER A 175 49.27 74.83 102.70
N VAL A 176 48.94 76.00 102.14
CA VAL A 176 49.91 76.94 101.54
C VAL A 176 49.61 78.35 102.08
N GLN A 177 50.66 79.16 102.29
CA GLN A 177 50.60 80.50 102.90
C GLN A 177 50.91 81.63 101.89
N LYS A 178 50.88 82.88 102.39
CA LYS A 178 51.53 84.11 101.87
C LYS A 178 50.80 84.81 100.69
N THR A 179 50.95 86.13 100.48
CA THR A 179 51.94 87.08 101.04
C THR A 179 51.36 88.48 101.33
N THR A 180 52.11 89.27 102.09
CA THR A 180 51.92 90.68 102.48
C THR A 180 52.05 91.70 101.34
N THR A 181 51.48 92.89 101.54
CA THR A 181 52.04 94.17 101.01
C THR A 181 51.81 95.34 101.98
N ASN A 182 52.84 96.17 102.13
CA ASN A 182 52.78 97.52 102.74
C ASN A 182 52.43 98.56 101.62
N THR A 183 52.32 99.89 101.75
CA THR A 183 52.70 100.89 102.78
C THR A 183 51.74 102.13 102.67
N PRO A 184 52.13 103.43 102.79
CA PRO A 184 52.08 104.28 104.00
C PRO A 184 51.17 105.55 103.93
N ALA A 185 51.17 106.33 105.03
CA ALA A 185 50.80 107.76 105.15
C ALA A 185 49.30 108.12 105.06
N SER A 186 48.80 109.25 105.63
CA SER A 186 49.45 110.44 106.22
C SER A 186 48.75 110.96 107.50
N THR A 187 49.45 111.79 108.28
CA THR A 187 48.90 112.72 109.31
C THR A 187 48.20 113.93 108.62
N PRO A 188 47.32 114.74 109.28
CA PRO A 188 47.58 115.61 110.45
C PRO A 188 46.72 115.24 111.69
N GLN A 189 47.12 115.49 112.95
CA GLN A 189 47.27 116.74 113.74
C GLN A 189 45.94 117.37 114.24
N HIS A 190 46.06 118.09 115.37
CA HIS A 190 45.02 118.72 116.20
C HIS A 190 44.14 117.72 117.00
N GLU A 191 43.89 117.89 118.31
CA GLU A 191 44.37 118.94 119.23
C GLU A 191 44.57 118.44 120.66
N ARG A 192 45.49 119.07 121.41
CA ARG A 192 45.65 118.83 122.85
C ARG A 192 44.68 119.71 123.63
N VAL A 193 43.87 119.09 124.50
CA VAL A 193 43.39 119.76 125.72
C VAL A 193 43.79 118.92 126.94
N SER A 194 45.05 119.04 127.32
CA SER A 194 45.53 118.57 128.63
C SER A 194 45.16 119.60 129.70
N THR A 195 43.90 119.64 130.11
CA THR A 195 43.52 120.41 131.30
C THR A 195 44.01 119.67 132.54
N ALA A 196 45.19 120.04 133.02
CA ALA A 196 45.64 119.72 134.37
C ALA A 196 44.77 120.49 135.38
N GLY A 197 43.53 120.05 135.54
CA GLY A 197 42.61 120.55 136.56
C GLY A 197 43.22 120.25 137.92
N SER A 198 43.68 121.30 138.61
CA SER A 198 44.46 121.19 139.84
C SER A 198 43.78 120.27 140.85
N CYS A 199 44.58 119.50 141.59
CA CYS A 199 44.17 118.94 142.86
C CYS A 199 43.78 120.10 143.79
N VAL A 200 42.50 120.46 143.80
CA VAL A 200 41.90 121.16 144.93
C VAL A 200 41.98 120.16 146.07
N SER A 201 42.86 120.43 147.04
CA SER A 201 42.84 119.71 148.31
C SER A 201 41.54 120.08 149.01
N ILE A 202 40.47 119.33 148.70
CA ILE A 202 39.39 119.13 149.65
C ILE A 202 40.09 118.51 150.85
N HIS A 203 40.22 119.30 151.92
CA HIS A 203 40.78 118.82 153.17
C HIS A 203 39.78 117.82 153.75
N THR A 204 39.92 116.56 153.38
CA THR A 204 39.25 115.44 154.03
C THR A 204 39.74 115.44 155.47
N VAL A 205 39.00 116.11 156.36
CA VAL A 205 39.29 116.11 157.80
C VAL A 205 39.24 114.66 158.23
N GLY A 206 40.40 114.12 158.60
CA GLY A 206 40.58 112.71 158.91
C GLY A 206 39.86 112.36 160.20
N CYS A 207 38.58 112.02 160.11
CA CYS A 207 37.81 111.44 161.22
C CYS A 207 38.35 110.06 161.63
N GLN A 208 39.17 109.43 160.78
CA GLN A 208 39.89 108.19 161.10
C GLN A 208 41.08 108.49 162.03
N THR A 209 40.96 107.99 163.26
CA THR A 209 42.09 107.77 164.18
C THR A 209 43.09 106.78 163.59
N VAL A 210 44.31 106.73 164.15
CA VAL A 210 45.37 105.79 163.71
C VAL A 210 44.89 104.33 163.71
N GLU A 211 44.00 103.96 164.63
CA GLU A 211 43.41 102.63 164.73
C GLU A 211 42.37 102.36 163.62
N SER A 212 41.61 103.37 163.21
CA SER A 212 40.56 103.24 162.18
C SER A 212 41.04 103.53 160.75
N ALA A 213 42.29 103.98 160.58
CA ALA A 213 42.96 104.06 159.28
C ALA A 213 43.36 102.68 158.71
N LEU A 214 43.31 101.62 159.51
CA LEU A 214 43.72 100.26 159.13
C LEU A 214 42.61 99.42 158.46
N VAL A 215 41.39 99.95 158.37
CA VAL A 215 40.22 99.29 157.77
C VAL A 215 39.55 100.29 156.82
N PRO A 216 39.15 99.91 155.60
CA PRO A 216 38.39 100.80 154.71
C PRO A 216 37.02 101.12 155.30
N CYS A 217 36.47 102.29 154.97
CA CYS A 217 35.06 102.56 155.28
C CYS A 217 34.13 101.70 154.40
N GLU A 218 32.93 101.43 154.90
CA GLU A 218 31.92 100.57 154.27
C GLU A 218 31.66 100.95 152.80
N ALA A 219 31.52 102.26 152.50
CA ALA A 219 31.34 102.75 151.14
C ALA A 219 32.51 102.39 150.19
N CYS A 220 33.76 102.44 150.67
CA CYS A 220 34.92 102.01 149.89
C CYS A 220 34.93 100.49 149.68
N ALA A 221 34.56 99.71 150.70
CA ALA A 221 34.45 98.25 150.58
C ALA A 221 33.40 97.86 149.54
N CYS A 222 32.18 98.42 149.60
CA CYS A 222 31.12 98.17 148.63
C CYS A 222 31.53 98.53 147.18
N VAL A 223 32.23 99.65 146.98
CA VAL A 223 32.77 100.02 145.65
C VAL A 223 33.80 99.01 145.16
N GLN A 224 34.73 98.55 146.02
CA GLN A 224 35.71 97.53 145.65
C GLN A 224 35.06 96.17 145.31
N THR A 225 33.97 95.78 145.97
CA THR A 225 33.20 94.57 145.64
C THR A 225 32.53 94.68 144.27
N VAL A 226 31.80 95.77 144.00
CA VAL A 226 31.13 95.99 142.70
C VAL A 226 32.15 96.13 141.56
N MET A 227 33.34 96.68 141.84
CA MET A 227 34.46 96.67 140.88
C MET A 227 34.95 95.25 140.59
N LYS A 228 35.00 94.32 141.57
CA LYS A 228 35.30 92.90 141.32
C LYS A 228 34.26 92.27 140.40
N GLU A 229 32.99 92.32 140.78
CA GLU A 229 31.88 91.69 140.05
C GLU A 229 31.78 92.18 138.59
N SER A 230 31.93 93.49 138.38
CA SER A 230 31.94 94.09 137.03
C SER A 230 33.19 93.78 136.20
N SER A 231 34.23 93.23 136.83
CA SER A 231 35.49 92.83 136.19
C SER A 231 35.52 91.33 135.90
N ASP A 232 35.05 90.50 136.82
CA ASP A 232 34.82 89.07 136.62
C ASP A 232 33.81 88.84 135.46
N ALA A 233 32.76 89.67 135.38
CA ALA A 233 31.83 89.68 134.26
C ALA A 233 32.50 90.08 132.92
N LEU A 234 33.45 91.03 132.95
CA LEU A 234 34.18 91.47 131.76
C LEU A 234 35.22 90.43 131.30
N VAL A 235 35.90 89.76 132.22
CA VAL A 235 36.74 88.58 131.98
C VAL A 235 35.92 87.52 131.25
N SER A 236 34.79 87.12 131.83
CA SER A 236 33.91 86.09 131.27
C SER A 236 33.39 86.46 129.87
N LEU A 237 32.99 87.72 129.68
CA LEU A 237 32.58 88.24 128.36
C LEU A 237 33.73 88.16 127.34
N CYS A 238 34.92 88.64 127.68
CA CYS A 238 36.10 88.55 126.80
C CYS A 238 36.44 87.10 126.43
N GLN A 239 36.46 86.19 127.41
CA GLN A 239 36.68 84.76 127.19
C GLN A 239 35.63 84.15 126.25
N SER A 240 34.34 84.45 126.45
CA SER A 240 33.25 83.94 125.60
C SER A 240 33.31 84.43 124.15
N LEU A 241 33.93 85.61 123.92
CA LEU A 241 34.16 86.19 122.60
C LEU A 241 35.53 85.83 122.00
N GLY A 242 36.36 85.04 122.71
CA GLY A 242 37.73 84.72 122.28
C GLY A 242 38.69 85.92 122.28
N LEU A 243 38.37 86.98 123.02
CA LEU A 243 39.14 88.22 123.09
C LEU A 243 40.17 88.17 124.23
N PRO A 244 41.37 88.76 124.05
CA PRO A 244 42.33 88.88 125.13
C PRO A 244 41.79 89.83 126.21
N CYS A 245 41.80 89.36 127.46
CA CYS A 245 41.46 90.14 128.64
C CYS A 245 42.75 90.51 129.38
N SER A 246 42.95 91.80 129.65
CA SER A 246 44.06 92.30 130.46
C SER A 246 43.66 92.56 131.92
N MET A 247 42.37 92.68 132.20
CA MET A 247 41.84 92.71 133.57
C MET A 247 42.17 91.42 134.34
N GLN A 248 42.10 90.24 133.72
CA GLN A 248 42.37 88.95 134.37
C GLN A 248 43.69 88.94 135.17
N GLY A 249 44.82 89.23 134.50
CA GLY A 249 46.14 89.25 135.15
C GLY A 249 46.35 90.42 136.11
N PHE A 250 45.47 91.42 136.10
CA PHE A 250 45.46 92.49 137.10
C PHE A 250 44.67 92.08 138.35
N LEU A 251 43.53 91.39 138.21
CA LEU A 251 42.78 90.80 139.33
C LEU A 251 43.67 89.83 140.11
N GLU A 252 44.34 88.92 139.41
CA GLU A 252 45.29 87.94 139.98
C GLU A 252 46.43 88.63 140.76
N ALA A 253 46.93 89.77 140.28
CA ALA A 253 48.04 90.50 140.92
C ALA A 253 47.61 91.34 142.14
N VAL A 254 46.31 91.60 142.30
CA VAL A 254 45.76 92.55 143.29
C VAL A 254 44.89 91.85 144.35
N GLU A 255 44.54 90.57 144.13
CA GLU A 255 43.62 89.78 144.95
C GLU A 255 43.87 89.87 146.47
N GLU A 256 45.09 89.65 146.97
CA GLU A 256 45.37 89.71 148.41
C GLU A 256 45.07 91.09 149.02
N THR A 257 45.46 92.17 148.32
CA THR A 257 45.20 93.55 148.76
C THR A 257 43.72 93.91 148.66
N GLN A 258 42.99 93.32 147.69
CA GLN A 258 41.55 93.49 147.56
C GLN A 258 40.76 92.74 148.64
N GLN A 259 41.15 91.51 148.99
CA GLN A 259 40.51 90.73 150.06
C GLN A 259 40.64 91.43 151.42
N LEU A 260 41.73 92.17 151.65
CA LEU A 260 41.93 93.04 152.81
C LEU A 260 41.21 94.41 152.70
N GLY A 261 40.61 94.72 151.55
CA GLY A 261 39.94 95.99 151.26
C GLY A 261 40.88 97.19 151.12
N ARG A 262 42.19 96.95 150.94
CA ARG A 262 43.28 97.93 151.06
C ARG A 262 43.84 98.38 149.70
N LEU A 263 43.01 98.44 148.66
CA LEU A 263 43.41 98.99 147.37
C LEU A 263 43.85 100.46 147.51
N SER A 264 45.03 100.79 147.00
CA SER A 264 45.50 102.16 146.92
C SER A 264 44.80 102.91 145.79
N ALA A 265 44.92 104.25 145.80
CA ALA A 265 44.46 105.08 144.69
C ALA A 265 45.17 104.73 143.36
N CYS A 266 46.39 104.16 143.41
CA CYS A 266 47.09 103.68 142.23
C CYS A 266 46.41 102.44 141.66
N ASP A 267 46.10 101.45 142.51
CA ASP A 267 45.46 100.19 142.09
C ASP A 267 44.08 100.45 141.49
N ILE A 268 43.27 101.30 142.14
CA ILE A 268 41.96 101.71 141.63
C ILE A 268 42.09 102.44 140.27
N SER A 269 43.14 103.23 140.06
CA SER A 269 43.39 103.89 138.77
C SER A 269 43.82 102.91 137.67
N GLN A 270 44.66 101.92 138.01
CA GLN A 270 45.08 100.88 137.08
C GLN A 270 43.91 99.96 136.72
N TRP A 271 43.10 99.56 137.71
CA TRP A 271 41.84 98.85 137.54
C TRP A 271 40.95 99.54 136.49
N ALA A 272 40.66 100.82 136.69
CA ALA A 272 39.82 101.62 135.80
C ALA A 272 40.44 101.81 134.39
N SER A 273 41.77 101.66 134.25
CA SER A 273 42.46 101.68 132.96
C SER A 273 42.33 100.34 132.22
N GLU A 274 42.46 99.21 132.93
CA GLU A 274 42.36 97.87 132.35
C GLU A 274 40.91 97.51 132.00
N GLN A 275 39.96 97.83 132.87
CA GLN A 275 38.53 97.63 132.61
C GLN A 275 38.09 98.41 131.36
N ARG A 276 38.59 99.64 131.20
CA ARG A 276 38.38 100.47 130.00
C ARG A 276 39.06 99.88 128.76
N ARG A 277 40.26 99.31 128.91
CA ARG A 277 41.01 98.66 127.81
C ARG A 277 40.23 97.46 127.26
N ASP A 278 39.74 96.60 128.14
CA ASP A 278 38.96 95.42 127.73
C ASP A 278 37.56 95.77 127.23
N MET A 279 36.85 96.71 127.87
CA MET A 279 35.60 97.25 127.32
C MET A 279 35.78 97.85 125.92
N SER A 280 36.94 98.45 125.63
CA SER A 280 37.27 98.96 124.29
C SER A 280 37.53 97.85 123.27
N ARG A 281 38.14 96.72 123.70
CA ARG A 281 38.30 95.51 122.86
C ARG A 281 36.95 94.89 122.51
N VAL A 282 36.09 94.69 123.51
CA VAL A 282 34.71 94.21 123.32
C VAL A 282 33.91 95.16 122.40
N GLY A 283 33.99 96.47 122.66
CA GLY A 283 33.34 97.48 121.82
C GLY A 283 33.79 97.43 120.36
N LYS A 284 35.09 97.29 120.09
CA LYS A 284 35.63 97.14 118.74
C LYS A 284 35.13 95.86 118.07
N HIS A 285 35.15 94.72 118.77
CA HIS A 285 34.65 93.46 118.22
C HIS A 285 33.15 93.52 117.89
N VAL A 286 32.34 94.13 118.76
CA VAL A 286 30.89 94.33 118.52
C VAL A 286 30.63 95.26 117.32
N LEU A 287 31.51 96.23 117.06
CA LEU A 287 31.47 97.06 115.85
C LEU A 287 31.85 96.25 114.60
N GLU A 288 32.97 95.51 114.61
CA GLU A 288 33.40 94.66 113.48
C GLU A 288 32.36 93.60 113.10
N VAL A 289 31.72 92.97 114.08
CA VAL A 289 30.60 92.04 113.86
C VAL A 289 29.37 92.78 113.30
N ARG A 290 29.04 93.96 113.81
CA ARG A 290 27.92 94.77 113.28
C ARG A 290 28.16 95.23 111.84
N GLU A 291 29.38 95.63 111.51
CA GLU A 291 29.80 96.09 110.18
C GLU A 291 29.82 94.96 109.14
N THR A 292 30.08 93.71 109.56
CA THR A 292 30.05 92.54 108.66
C THR A 292 28.66 91.94 108.44
N VAL A 293 27.71 92.16 109.36
CA VAL A 293 26.34 91.60 109.26
C VAL A 293 25.56 92.09 108.04
N GLU A 294 25.56 93.40 107.72
CA GLU A 294 24.80 93.90 106.55
C GLU A 294 25.40 93.48 105.20
N PRO A 295 26.74 93.51 104.98
CA PRO A 295 27.37 92.89 103.81
C PRO A 295 27.04 91.41 103.63
N LEU A 296 26.96 90.64 104.72
CA LEU A 296 26.58 89.21 104.66
C LEU A 296 25.10 89.03 104.34
N LYS A 297 24.20 89.81 104.94
CA LYS A 297 22.77 89.84 104.57
C LYS A 297 22.55 90.21 103.10
N LYS A 298 23.35 91.15 102.55
CA LYS A 298 23.30 91.55 101.14
C LYS A 298 23.71 90.39 100.23
N LYS A 299 24.86 89.77 100.49
CA LYS A 299 25.35 88.59 99.73
C LYS A 299 24.40 87.39 99.81
N LEU A 300 23.76 87.17 100.95
CA LEU A 300 22.73 86.14 101.10
C LEU A 300 21.54 86.43 100.17
N LYS A 301 20.97 87.65 100.22
CA LYS A 301 19.86 88.04 99.33
C LYS A 301 20.24 87.94 97.84
N GLU A 302 21.46 88.34 97.48
CA GLU A 302 21.97 88.24 96.11
C GLU A 302 22.02 86.78 95.63
N THR A 303 22.67 85.89 96.39
CA THR A 303 22.76 84.46 96.06
C THR A 303 21.41 83.73 96.12
N GLU A 304 20.47 84.17 96.96
CA GLU A 304 19.10 83.64 96.96
C GLU A 304 18.29 84.06 95.72
N MET A 305 18.46 85.30 95.24
CA MET A 305 17.87 85.76 93.97
C MET A 305 18.47 85.03 92.77
N GLU A 306 19.78 84.79 92.75
CA GLU A 306 20.46 84.00 91.73
C GLU A 306 19.97 82.54 91.72
N ARG A 307 19.87 81.91 92.89
CA ARG A 307 19.30 80.56 93.05
C ARG A 307 17.88 80.48 92.51
N GLU A 308 17.04 81.47 92.78
CA GLU A 308 15.65 81.50 92.29
C GLU A 308 15.57 81.77 90.78
N LYS A 309 16.46 82.61 90.23
CA LYS A 309 16.60 82.82 88.78
C LYS A 309 17.00 81.51 88.07
N LEU A 310 18.01 80.80 88.59
CA LEU A 310 18.45 79.50 88.07
C LEU A 310 17.35 78.44 88.19
N ARG A 311 16.59 78.41 89.30
CA ARG A 311 15.44 77.52 89.49
C ARG A 311 14.36 77.75 88.44
N LYS A 312 14.04 79.01 88.12
CA LYS A 312 13.08 79.37 87.06
C LYS A 312 13.57 78.94 85.68
N GLN A 313 14.81 79.27 85.33
CA GLN A 313 15.42 78.85 84.06
C GLN A 313 15.46 77.32 83.91
N LEU A 314 15.76 76.57 84.97
CA LEU A 314 15.70 75.11 84.96
C LEU A 314 14.26 74.58 84.79
N SER A 315 13.28 75.19 85.44
CA SER A 315 11.86 74.85 85.25
C SER A 315 11.39 75.10 83.81
N GLU A 316 11.82 76.20 83.20
CA GLU A 316 11.53 76.54 81.80
C GLU A 316 12.21 75.59 80.81
N MET A 317 13.47 75.20 81.06
CA MET A 317 14.16 74.18 80.28
C MET A 317 13.43 72.82 80.35
N VAL A 318 13.07 72.36 81.55
CA VAL A 318 12.37 71.09 81.75
C VAL A 318 10.94 71.11 81.16
N LYS A 319 10.28 72.27 81.10
CA LYS A 319 8.99 72.41 80.37
C LYS A 319 9.19 72.25 78.86
N ARG A 320 10.14 72.98 78.27
CA ARG A 320 10.44 72.89 76.82
C ARG A 320 10.87 71.48 76.42
N GLU A 321 11.76 70.85 77.19
CA GLU A 321 12.17 69.46 76.95
C GLU A 321 10.98 68.48 76.98
N LYS A 322 10.02 68.66 77.90
CA LYS A 322 8.81 67.83 77.96
C LYS A 322 7.87 68.08 76.78
N GLU A 323 7.73 69.33 76.34
CA GLU A 323 6.94 69.67 75.15
C GLU A 323 7.57 69.14 73.86
N GLU A 324 8.90 69.19 73.75
CA GLU A 324 9.66 68.60 72.64
C GLU A 324 9.56 67.07 72.63
N ARG A 325 9.72 66.42 73.79
CA ARG A 325 9.49 64.96 73.93
C ARG A 325 8.06 64.57 73.52
N LYS A 326 7.04 65.31 73.96
CA LYS A 326 5.64 65.04 73.61
C LYS A 326 5.37 65.22 72.12
N LYS A 327 5.91 66.26 71.49
CA LYS A 327 5.83 66.46 70.03
C LYS A 327 6.50 65.31 69.26
N MET A 328 7.68 64.87 69.70
CA MET A 328 8.39 63.73 69.11
C MET A 328 7.60 62.43 69.27
N GLU A 329 6.97 62.20 70.43
CA GLU A 329 6.10 61.05 70.69
C GLU A 329 4.86 61.04 69.79
N GLU A 330 4.16 62.19 69.67
CA GLU A 330 3.03 62.40 68.75
C GLU A 330 3.42 62.27 67.26
N GLU A 331 4.64 62.65 66.89
CA GLU A 331 5.18 62.42 65.54
C GLU A 331 5.50 60.94 65.29
N TRP A 332 6.10 60.24 66.26
CA TRP A 332 6.41 58.82 66.14
C TRP A 332 5.15 57.97 66.06
N GLU A 333 4.14 58.25 66.89
CA GLU A 333 2.85 57.56 66.84
C GLU A 333 2.16 57.78 65.49
N ARG A 334 2.16 59.01 64.97
CA ARG A 334 1.60 59.34 63.65
C ARG A 334 2.32 58.60 62.52
N ARG A 335 3.67 58.61 62.50
CA ARG A 335 4.49 57.85 61.53
C ARG A 335 4.23 56.35 61.64
N MET A 336 4.10 55.81 62.84
CA MET A 336 3.82 54.40 63.09
C MET A 336 2.44 54.00 62.54
N GLN A 337 1.43 54.84 62.75
CA GLN A 337 0.08 54.61 62.23
C GLN A 337 0.00 54.77 60.69
N GLU A 338 0.77 55.69 60.10
CA GLU A 338 0.90 55.87 58.64
C GLU A 338 1.62 54.67 57.97
N VAL A 339 2.68 54.15 58.60
CA VAL A 339 3.35 52.91 58.15
C VAL A 339 2.41 51.71 58.28
N LYS A 340 1.65 51.62 59.39
CA LYS A 340 0.65 50.58 59.60
C LYS A 340 -0.46 50.60 58.56
N SER A 341 -1.06 51.76 58.27
CA SER A 341 -2.13 51.84 57.26
C SER A 341 -1.62 51.51 55.86
N ARG A 342 -0.40 51.95 55.49
CA ARG A 342 0.26 51.53 54.24
C ARG A 342 0.49 50.04 54.16
N ALA A 343 0.90 49.39 55.26
CA ALA A 343 1.05 47.93 55.32
C ALA A 343 -0.31 47.22 55.16
N GLU A 344 -1.36 47.70 55.83
CA GLU A 344 -2.73 47.16 55.70
C GLU A 344 -3.33 47.39 54.30
N GLU A 345 -2.92 48.44 53.57
CA GLU A 345 -3.24 48.67 52.16
C GLU A 345 -2.43 47.80 51.19
N ALA A 346 -1.16 47.53 51.49
CA ALA A 346 -0.33 46.61 50.70
C ALA A 346 -0.85 45.17 50.84
N VAL A 347 -1.14 44.71 52.07
CA VAL A 347 -1.72 43.39 52.34
C VAL A 347 -3.10 43.23 51.69
N ARG A 348 -3.92 44.28 51.61
CA ARG A 348 -5.21 44.22 50.89
C ARG A 348 -5.02 44.07 49.38
N ARG A 349 -4.10 44.82 48.76
CA ARG A 349 -3.79 44.69 47.32
C ARG A 349 -3.21 43.33 46.97
N LEU A 350 -2.21 42.85 47.70
CA LEU A 350 -1.61 41.53 47.50
C LEU A 350 -2.64 40.40 47.60
N LYS A 351 -3.66 40.51 48.47
CA LYS A 351 -4.76 39.54 48.53
C LYS A 351 -5.71 39.60 47.34
N GLN A 352 -5.98 40.79 46.81
CA GLN A 352 -6.78 40.96 45.59
C GLN A 352 -6.04 40.37 44.38
N GLU A 353 -4.74 40.65 44.27
CA GLU A 353 -3.84 40.08 43.26
C GLU A 353 -3.74 38.53 43.41
N GLU A 354 -3.61 38.00 44.63
CA GLU A 354 -3.63 36.57 44.92
C GLU A 354 -4.96 35.90 44.50
N GLU A 355 -6.10 36.54 44.74
CA GLU A 355 -7.40 36.06 44.30
C GLU A 355 -7.60 36.15 42.78
N GLU A 356 -7.09 37.20 42.14
CA GLU A 356 -7.12 37.35 40.68
C GLU A 356 -6.26 36.30 39.98
N LEU A 357 -5.05 36.06 40.50
CA LEU A 357 -4.18 34.99 40.03
C LEU A 357 -4.82 33.61 40.22
N LYS A 358 -5.47 33.34 41.37
CA LYS A 358 -6.23 32.08 41.58
C LYS A 358 -7.37 31.91 40.58
N ARG A 359 -8.12 32.97 40.27
CA ARG A 359 -9.16 32.96 39.22
C ARG A 359 -8.56 32.74 37.81
N GLY A 360 -7.39 33.31 37.54
CA GLY A 360 -6.65 33.09 36.29
C GLY A 360 -6.17 31.65 36.14
N VAL A 361 -5.60 31.07 37.21
CA VAL A 361 -5.14 29.67 37.24
C VAL A 361 -6.31 28.71 36.97
N THR A 362 -7.43 28.81 37.69
CA THR A 362 -8.56 27.88 37.49
C THR A 362 -9.21 28.01 36.11
N LEU A 363 -9.21 29.21 35.51
CA LEU A 363 -9.65 29.42 34.13
C LEU A 363 -8.70 28.74 33.12
N LEU A 364 -7.39 28.83 33.33
CA LEU A 364 -6.38 28.19 32.48
C LEU A 364 -6.37 26.66 32.65
N GLU A 365 -6.54 26.14 33.86
CA GLU A 365 -6.70 24.70 34.15
C GLU A 365 -7.94 24.14 33.44
N HIS A 366 -9.07 24.85 33.50
CA HIS A 366 -10.28 24.48 32.79
C HIS A 366 -10.06 24.50 31.26
N ARG A 367 -9.47 25.58 30.73
CA ARG A 367 -9.22 25.71 29.28
C ARG A 367 -8.22 24.68 28.75
N ASN A 368 -7.22 24.31 29.55
CA ASN A 368 -6.28 23.23 29.22
C ASN A 368 -7.00 21.87 29.22
N SER A 369 -7.92 21.64 30.17
CA SER A 369 -8.76 20.44 30.21
C SER A 369 -9.68 20.33 28.98
N GLU A 370 -10.27 21.45 28.52
CA GLU A 370 -11.04 21.50 27.26
C GLU A 370 -10.16 21.15 26.04
N LEU A 371 -8.97 21.76 25.94
CA LEU A 371 -8.04 21.52 24.84
C LEU A 371 -7.49 20.09 24.81
N MET A 372 -7.27 19.48 25.98
CA MET A 372 -6.92 18.06 26.10
C MET A 372 -8.06 17.14 25.64
N ALA A 373 -9.32 17.46 25.96
CA ALA A 373 -10.48 16.71 25.51
C ALA A 373 -10.68 16.81 23.98
N GLU A 374 -10.56 18.01 23.42
CA GLU A 374 -10.60 18.25 21.97
C GLU A 374 -9.44 17.53 21.25
N LEU A 375 -8.23 17.58 21.79
CA LEU A 375 -7.07 16.87 21.23
C LEU A 375 -7.30 15.36 21.21
N ASN A 376 -7.82 14.77 22.30
CA ASN A 376 -8.15 13.36 22.36
C ASN A 376 -9.18 12.99 21.28
N LEU A 377 -10.28 13.75 21.16
CA LEU A 377 -11.31 13.54 20.13
C LEU A 377 -10.75 13.65 18.70
N GLN A 378 -9.82 14.59 18.46
CA GLN A 378 -9.12 14.70 17.18
C GLN A 378 -8.18 13.50 16.92
N THR A 379 -7.55 12.92 17.96
CA THR A 379 -6.77 11.69 17.78
C THR A 379 -7.65 10.44 17.53
N GLU A 380 -8.81 10.33 18.17
CA GLU A 380 -9.76 9.22 17.96
C GLU A 380 -10.35 9.27 16.54
N THR A 381 -10.83 10.43 16.11
CA THR A 381 -11.35 10.64 14.75
C THR A 381 -10.28 10.42 13.69
N LYS A 382 -9.04 10.88 13.92
CA LYS A 382 -7.89 10.55 13.05
C LYS A 382 -7.66 9.04 12.97
N GLN A 383 -7.63 8.32 14.10
CA GLN A 383 -7.43 6.86 14.11
C GLN A 383 -8.53 6.11 13.35
N SER A 384 -9.78 6.56 13.47
CA SER A 384 -10.91 6.02 12.70
C SER A 384 -10.71 6.22 11.19
N LEU A 385 -10.33 7.43 10.76
CA LEU A 385 -10.02 7.73 9.35
C LEU A 385 -8.79 6.96 8.83
N GLU A 386 -7.77 6.72 9.66
CA GLU A 386 -6.62 5.90 9.30
C GLU A 386 -6.98 4.41 9.14
N TYR A 387 -7.91 3.90 9.97
CA TYR A 387 -8.49 2.57 9.82
C TYR A 387 -9.35 2.44 8.55
N GLU A 388 -10.26 3.38 8.29
CA GLU A 388 -11.04 3.42 7.06
C GLU A 388 -10.14 3.49 5.82
N ARG A 389 -9.09 4.32 5.84
CA ARG A 389 -8.10 4.41 4.77
C ARG A 389 -7.37 3.07 4.55
N ALA A 390 -7.05 2.33 5.60
CA ALA A 390 -6.42 1.01 5.48
C ALA A 390 -7.37 -0.02 4.85
N THR A 391 -8.65 -0.04 5.27
CA THR A 391 -9.68 -0.90 4.69
C THR A 391 -9.93 -0.59 3.22
N LEU A 392 -10.06 0.70 2.86
CA LEU A 392 -10.22 1.13 1.46
C LEU A 392 -8.99 0.81 0.60
N GLN A 393 -7.77 0.89 1.15
CA GLN A 393 -6.57 0.47 0.44
C GLN A 393 -6.55 -1.04 0.15
N GLU A 394 -7.07 -1.88 1.05
CA GLU A 394 -7.17 -3.32 0.81
C GLU A 394 -8.24 -3.65 -0.23
N GLU A 395 -9.40 -2.98 -0.18
CA GLU A 395 -10.43 -3.12 -1.21
C GLU A 395 -9.91 -2.70 -2.60
N VAL A 396 -9.10 -1.63 -2.68
CA VAL A 396 -8.43 -1.24 -3.95
C VAL A 396 -7.44 -2.31 -4.43
N ARG A 397 -6.67 -2.96 -3.54
CA ARG A 397 -5.80 -4.11 -3.92
C ARG A 397 -6.64 -5.28 -4.45
N ARG A 398 -7.74 -5.61 -3.77
CA ARG A 398 -8.67 -6.68 -4.14
C ARG A 398 -9.31 -6.42 -5.50
N LEU A 399 -9.78 -5.20 -5.74
CA LEU A 399 -10.35 -4.78 -7.02
C LEU A 399 -9.33 -4.81 -8.16
N HIS A 400 -8.09 -4.36 -7.91
CA HIS A 400 -7.03 -4.43 -8.92
C HIS A 400 -6.64 -5.87 -9.28
N SER A 401 -6.62 -6.78 -8.29
CA SER A 401 -6.42 -8.21 -8.51
C SER A 401 -7.54 -8.82 -9.38
N LEU A 402 -8.80 -8.46 -9.12
CA LEU A 402 -9.92 -8.86 -9.97
C LEU A 402 -9.84 -8.26 -11.38
N GLU A 403 -9.36 -7.02 -11.52
CA GLU A 403 -9.14 -6.38 -12.81
C GLU A 403 -8.05 -7.09 -13.65
N THR A 404 -6.96 -7.55 -13.02
CA THR A 404 -5.97 -8.41 -13.68
C THR A 404 -6.55 -9.76 -14.10
N MET A 405 -7.30 -10.44 -13.23
CA MET A 405 -7.98 -11.70 -13.57
C MET A 405 -8.97 -11.52 -14.73
N LEU A 406 -9.72 -10.42 -14.78
CA LEU A 406 -10.63 -10.10 -15.88
C LEU A 406 -9.87 -9.84 -17.20
N ARG A 407 -8.70 -9.20 -17.16
CA ARG A 407 -7.85 -9.02 -18.35
C ARG A 407 -7.28 -10.36 -18.87
N GLU A 408 -6.87 -11.26 -17.98
CA GLU A 408 -6.41 -12.61 -18.35
C GLU A 408 -7.54 -13.46 -18.96
N VAL A 409 -8.74 -13.43 -18.36
CA VAL A 409 -9.93 -14.10 -18.88
C VAL A 409 -10.31 -13.54 -20.26
N GLU A 410 -10.30 -12.21 -20.44
CA GLU A 410 -10.60 -11.56 -21.72
C GLU A 410 -9.57 -11.91 -22.81
N GLU A 411 -8.27 -11.99 -22.47
CA GLU A 411 -7.25 -12.48 -23.42
C GLU A 411 -7.48 -13.95 -23.80
N SER A 412 -7.78 -14.82 -22.82
CA SER A 412 -8.11 -16.22 -23.10
C SER A 412 -9.33 -16.36 -24.01
N ARG A 413 -10.36 -15.53 -23.79
CA ARG A 413 -11.59 -15.47 -24.59
C ARG A 413 -11.29 -15.04 -26.03
N GLN A 414 -10.44 -14.04 -26.22
CA GLN A 414 -9.99 -13.60 -27.54
C GLN A 414 -9.12 -14.65 -28.25
N ASN A 415 -8.35 -15.46 -27.51
CA ASN A 415 -7.57 -16.55 -28.09
C ASN A 415 -8.46 -17.72 -28.52
N LEU A 416 -9.42 -18.12 -27.69
CA LEU A 416 -10.46 -19.11 -28.05
C LEU A 416 -11.31 -18.65 -29.25
N GLU A 417 -11.61 -17.36 -29.38
CA GLU A 417 -12.24 -16.83 -30.60
C GLU A 417 -11.37 -16.99 -31.85
N LYS A 418 -10.05 -16.79 -31.77
CA LYS A 418 -9.13 -16.98 -32.91
C LYS A 418 -9.08 -18.45 -33.31
N GLU A 419 -9.04 -19.36 -32.33
CA GLU A 419 -9.10 -20.81 -32.55
C GLU A 419 -10.43 -21.24 -33.18
N LEU A 420 -11.57 -20.75 -32.67
CA LEU A 420 -12.90 -21.03 -33.21
C LEU A 420 -13.05 -20.54 -34.66
N ARG A 421 -12.52 -19.34 -34.98
CA ARG A 421 -12.48 -18.85 -36.37
C ARG A 421 -11.58 -19.75 -37.25
N SER A 422 -10.44 -20.20 -36.72
CA SER A 422 -9.54 -21.12 -37.42
C SER A 422 -10.22 -22.46 -37.74
N THR A 423 -10.81 -23.12 -36.73
CA THR A 423 -11.52 -24.40 -36.89
C THR A 423 -12.74 -24.27 -37.79
N GLN A 424 -13.47 -23.16 -37.74
CA GLN A 424 -14.55 -22.87 -38.69
C GLN A 424 -14.03 -22.81 -40.14
N THR A 425 -12.91 -22.12 -40.42
CA THR A 425 -12.32 -22.13 -41.78
C THR A 425 -11.76 -23.48 -42.21
N LEU A 426 -11.44 -24.38 -41.28
CA LEU A 426 -11.08 -25.77 -41.59
C LEU A 426 -12.33 -26.60 -41.91
N LEU A 427 -13.39 -26.46 -41.10
CA LEU A 427 -14.69 -27.10 -41.35
C LEU A 427 -15.28 -26.70 -42.70
N ASP A 428 -15.20 -25.42 -43.09
CA ASP A 428 -15.70 -24.96 -44.39
C ASP A 428 -14.85 -25.44 -45.57
N LYS A 429 -13.53 -25.67 -45.37
CA LYS A 429 -12.69 -26.37 -46.38
C LYS A 429 -13.08 -27.84 -46.51
N GLU A 430 -13.34 -28.54 -45.41
CA GLU A 430 -13.81 -29.93 -45.48
C GLU A 430 -15.23 -30.03 -46.07
N ARG A 431 -16.13 -29.10 -45.78
CA ARG A 431 -17.44 -28.98 -46.46
C ARG A 431 -17.27 -28.79 -47.97
N ALA A 432 -16.40 -27.87 -48.39
CA ALA A 432 -16.13 -27.62 -49.81
C ALA A 432 -15.53 -28.86 -50.52
N LYS A 433 -14.60 -29.57 -49.88
CA LYS A 433 -14.09 -30.87 -50.36
C LYS A 433 -15.21 -31.90 -50.47
N ASN A 434 -16.08 -32.01 -49.46
CA ASN A 434 -17.15 -33.00 -49.42
C ASN A 434 -18.19 -32.74 -50.52
N HIS A 435 -18.58 -31.48 -50.76
CA HIS A 435 -19.38 -31.11 -51.93
C HIS A 435 -18.67 -31.39 -53.27
N SER A 436 -17.35 -31.17 -53.37
CA SER A 436 -16.59 -31.55 -54.57
C SER A 436 -16.56 -33.07 -54.80
N VAL A 437 -16.49 -33.88 -53.74
CA VAL A 437 -16.57 -35.35 -53.82
C VAL A 437 -17.99 -35.79 -54.14
N GLN A 438 -19.01 -35.13 -53.60
CA GLN A 438 -20.41 -35.35 -53.93
C GLN A 438 -20.67 -35.12 -55.42
N HIS A 439 -20.25 -33.97 -55.98
CA HIS A 439 -20.40 -33.69 -57.41
C HIS A 439 -19.58 -34.66 -58.30
N GLN A 440 -18.43 -35.15 -57.84
CA GLN A 440 -17.70 -36.20 -58.54
C GLN A 440 -18.47 -37.54 -58.52
N ASN A 441 -19.09 -37.90 -57.40
CA ASN A 441 -19.95 -39.08 -57.27
C ASN A 441 -21.21 -38.96 -58.14
N GLU A 442 -21.89 -37.81 -58.15
CA GLU A 442 -23.02 -37.50 -59.03
C GLU A 442 -22.62 -37.64 -60.52
N ALA A 443 -21.48 -37.07 -60.91
CA ALA A 443 -20.96 -37.20 -62.27
C ALA A 443 -20.56 -38.65 -62.63
N LEU A 444 -20.06 -39.44 -61.67
CA LEU A 444 -19.80 -40.87 -61.84
C LEU A 444 -21.09 -41.68 -61.96
N GLN A 445 -22.14 -41.35 -61.20
CA GLN A 445 -23.45 -41.98 -61.30
C GLN A 445 -24.12 -41.67 -62.65
N VAL A 446 -24.02 -40.44 -63.15
CA VAL A 446 -24.49 -40.08 -64.50
C VAL A 446 -23.73 -40.87 -65.57
N LYS A 447 -22.40 -41.03 -65.44
CA LYS A 447 -21.61 -41.88 -66.34
C LYS A 447 -22.00 -43.36 -66.25
N GLN A 448 -22.23 -43.90 -65.05
CA GLN A 448 -22.72 -45.27 -64.86
C GLN A 448 -24.11 -45.48 -65.46
N ALA A 449 -25.02 -44.51 -65.32
CA ALA A 449 -26.34 -44.56 -65.93
C ALA A 449 -26.29 -44.51 -67.47
N ALA A 450 -25.39 -43.70 -68.04
CA ALA A 450 -25.15 -43.67 -69.49
C ALA A 450 -24.53 -44.98 -70.00
N LEU A 451 -23.57 -45.56 -69.27
CA LEU A 451 -22.96 -46.86 -69.59
C LEU A 451 -23.98 -48.00 -69.47
N ARG A 452 -24.88 -47.98 -68.48
CA ARG A 452 -26.01 -48.92 -68.40
C ARG A 452 -26.90 -48.82 -69.63
N LYS A 453 -27.39 -47.62 -69.98
CA LYS A 453 -28.18 -47.43 -71.21
C LYS A 453 -27.48 -47.90 -72.49
N HIS A 454 -26.15 -47.80 -72.55
CA HIS A 454 -25.37 -48.32 -73.68
C HIS A 454 -25.26 -49.86 -73.65
N LEU A 455 -25.13 -50.47 -72.47
CA LEU A 455 -25.23 -51.93 -72.31
C LEU A 455 -26.65 -52.43 -72.63
N ASP A 456 -27.70 -51.75 -72.16
CA ASP A 456 -29.09 -52.08 -72.45
C ASP A 456 -29.35 -52.02 -73.98
N ALA A 457 -28.81 -51.01 -74.67
CA ALA A 457 -28.88 -50.89 -76.12
C ALA A 457 -28.05 -51.94 -76.89
N LEU A 458 -26.90 -52.36 -76.34
CA LEU A 458 -26.12 -53.48 -76.89
C LEU A 458 -26.82 -54.83 -76.68
N VAL A 459 -27.49 -55.02 -75.53
CA VAL A 459 -28.32 -56.20 -75.25
C VAL A 459 -29.48 -56.26 -76.24
N GLN A 460 -30.21 -55.15 -76.43
CA GLN A 460 -31.25 -55.07 -77.46
C GLN A 460 -30.69 -55.41 -78.85
N GLN A 461 -29.53 -54.85 -79.24
CA GLN A 461 -28.89 -55.22 -80.52
C GLN A 461 -28.53 -56.71 -80.62
N THR A 462 -28.13 -57.37 -79.54
CA THR A 462 -27.89 -58.82 -79.55
C THR A 462 -29.19 -59.64 -79.55
N GLU A 463 -30.27 -59.14 -78.96
CA GLU A 463 -31.60 -59.76 -79.01
C GLU A 463 -32.21 -59.61 -80.42
N ASP A 464 -32.18 -58.41 -81.00
CA ASP A 464 -32.61 -58.12 -82.37
C ASP A 464 -31.85 -59.00 -83.40
N LEU A 465 -30.52 -59.12 -83.24
CA LEU A 465 -29.69 -60.01 -84.06
C LEU A 465 -29.97 -61.50 -83.81
N HIS A 466 -30.38 -61.88 -82.60
CA HIS A 466 -30.73 -63.27 -82.29
C HIS A 466 -32.08 -63.65 -82.88
N SER A 467 -33.09 -62.79 -82.80
CA SER A 467 -34.39 -63.01 -83.47
C SER A 467 -34.26 -62.96 -84.99
N SER A 468 -33.45 -62.06 -85.55
CA SER A 468 -33.18 -62.07 -87.00
C SER A 468 -32.39 -63.32 -87.43
N LEU A 469 -31.55 -63.89 -86.56
CA LEU A 469 -30.93 -65.20 -86.79
C LEU A 469 -31.97 -66.34 -86.69
N GLU A 470 -32.87 -66.30 -85.72
CA GLU A 470 -33.96 -67.27 -85.54
C GLU A 470 -34.89 -67.27 -86.78
N GLU A 471 -35.30 -66.09 -87.25
CA GLU A 471 -36.02 -65.92 -88.53
C GLU A 471 -35.24 -66.52 -89.71
N CYS A 472 -33.92 -66.28 -89.81
CA CYS A 472 -33.08 -66.87 -90.85
C CYS A 472 -32.91 -68.40 -90.71
N GLU A 473 -32.95 -68.95 -89.50
CA GLU A 473 -32.88 -70.39 -89.26
C GLU A 473 -34.21 -71.09 -89.52
N ASP A 474 -35.34 -70.44 -89.23
CA ASP A 474 -36.68 -70.86 -89.63
C ASP A 474 -36.84 -70.79 -91.16
N GLU A 475 -36.49 -69.69 -91.83
CA GLU A 475 -36.51 -69.62 -93.31
C GLU A 475 -35.66 -70.74 -93.95
N LYS A 476 -34.49 -71.02 -93.37
CA LYS A 476 -33.58 -72.10 -93.78
C LYS A 476 -34.17 -73.49 -93.52
N ALA A 477 -34.88 -73.70 -92.41
CA ALA A 477 -35.61 -74.93 -92.14
C ALA A 477 -36.78 -75.11 -93.12
N ASP A 478 -37.50 -74.04 -93.42
CA ASP A 478 -38.63 -74.03 -94.35
C ASP A 478 -38.18 -74.24 -95.81
N LEU A 479 -37.01 -73.71 -96.20
CA LEU A 479 -36.33 -74.04 -97.46
C LEU A 479 -35.82 -75.48 -97.49
N ALA A 480 -35.31 -76.02 -96.38
CA ALA A 480 -34.92 -77.42 -96.29
C ALA A 480 -36.13 -78.37 -96.42
N ASN A 481 -37.28 -78.01 -95.83
CA ASN A 481 -38.55 -78.74 -95.96
C ASN A 481 -39.07 -78.71 -97.41
N LYS A 482 -39.00 -77.55 -98.08
CA LYS A 482 -39.33 -77.43 -99.52
C LYS A 482 -38.39 -78.28 -100.37
N LEU A 483 -37.10 -78.36 -100.01
CA LEU A 483 -36.13 -79.21 -100.71
C LEU A 483 -36.43 -80.70 -100.53
N THR A 484 -36.78 -81.17 -99.32
CA THR A 484 -37.19 -82.57 -99.12
C THR A 484 -38.50 -82.90 -99.81
N GLN A 485 -39.47 -81.99 -99.87
CA GLN A 485 -40.68 -82.17 -100.68
C GLN A 485 -40.35 -82.32 -102.16
N ILE A 486 -39.52 -81.43 -102.73
CA ILE A 486 -39.10 -81.52 -104.15
C ILE A 486 -38.33 -82.82 -104.43
N ILE A 487 -37.52 -83.30 -103.48
CA ILE A 487 -36.84 -84.61 -103.59
C ILE A 487 -37.86 -85.75 -103.62
N GLN A 488 -38.86 -85.76 -102.73
CA GLN A 488 -39.93 -86.76 -102.70
C GLN A 488 -40.78 -86.75 -103.98
N GLU A 489 -41.14 -85.57 -104.49
CA GLU A 489 -41.85 -85.42 -105.76
C GLU A 489 -41.01 -85.93 -106.94
N LYS A 490 -39.71 -85.62 -106.97
CA LYS A 490 -38.76 -86.13 -107.96
C LYS A 490 -38.61 -87.65 -107.87
N ASP A 491 -38.61 -88.24 -106.68
CA ASP A 491 -38.51 -89.70 -106.51
C ASP A 491 -39.82 -90.41 -106.91
N ALA A 492 -40.97 -89.84 -106.59
CA ALA A 492 -42.27 -90.35 -107.04
C ALA A 492 -42.42 -90.27 -108.58
N LEU A 493 -41.97 -89.18 -109.21
CA LEU A 493 -41.92 -89.06 -110.68
C LEU A 493 -40.91 -90.03 -111.31
N GLN A 494 -39.77 -90.28 -110.65
CA GLN A 494 -38.80 -91.28 -111.09
C GLN A 494 -39.38 -92.71 -111.03
N GLU A 495 -40.17 -93.03 -110.00
CA GLU A 495 -40.86 -94.32 -109.88
C GLU A 495 -42.02 -94.47 -110.89
N GLN A 496 -42.79 -93.41 -111.16
CA GLN A 496 -43.76 -93.42 -112.27
C GLN A 496 -43.07 -93.60 -113.63
N PHE A 497 -41.89 -93.00 -113.83
CA PHE A 497 -41.12 -93.16 -115.06
C PHE A 497 -40.59 -94.59 -115.24
N THR A 498 -40.06 -95.23 -114.19
CA THR A 498 -39.61 -96.63 -114.29
C THR A 498 -40.77 -97.61 -114.47
N GLN A 499 -41.94 -97.34 -113.86
CA GLN A 499 -43.17 -98.10 -114.14
C GLN A 499 -43.59 -97.96 -115.61
N GLN A 500 -43.68 -96.75 -116.16
CA GLN A 500 -43.94 -96.49 -117.59
C GLN A 500 -42.94 -97.22 -118.49
N GLN A 501 -41.64 -97.11 -118.20
CA GLN A 501 -40.57 -97.77 -118.96
C GLN A 501 -40.69 -99.30 -118.93
N SER A 502 -41.11 -99.89 -117.81
CA SER A 502 -41.39 -101.33 -117.71
C SER A 502 -42.58 -101.76 -118.58
N HIS A 503 -43.65 -100.95 -118.62
CA HIS A 503 -44.83 -101.18 -119.45
C HIS A 503 -44.53 -101.10 -120.95
N CYS A 504 -43.73 -100.12 -121.37
CA CYS A 504 -43.26 -100.04 -122.75
C CYS A 504 -42.38 -101.24 -123.12
N SER A 505 -41.61 -101.77 -122.17
CA SER A 505 -40.74 -102.94 -122.39
C SER A 505 -41.55 -104.23 -122.59
N SER A 506 -42.58 -104.49 -121.77
CA SER A 506 -43.44 -105.67 -121.93
C SER A 506 -44.26 -105.62 -123.24
N LEU A 507 -44.86 -104.47 -123.55
CA LEU A 507 -45.57 -104.25 -124.82
C LEU A 507 -44.65 -104.42 -126.05
N SER A 508 -43.38 -104.04 -125.94
CA SER A 508 -42.40 -104.29 -127.02
C SER A 508 -42.12 -105.78 -127.21
N THR A 509 -41.99 -106.56 -126.12
CA THR A 509 -41.81 -108.02 -126.23
C THR A 509 -43.04 -108.74 -126.78
N GLU A 510 -44.24 -108.34 -126.35
CA GLU A 510 -45.50 -108.92 -126.85
C GLU A 510 -45.72 -108.62 -128.33
N LYS A 511 -45.48 -107.37 -128.76
CA LYS A 511 -45.48 -106.99 -130.18
C LYS A 511 -44.51 -107.85 -131.00
N GLN A 512 -43.30 -108.06 -130.50
CA GLN A 512 -42.29 -108.83 -131.22
C GLN A 512 -42.66 -110.32 -131.33
N GLN A 513 -43.30 -110.88 -130.29
CA GLN A 513 -43.81 -112.25 -130.29
C GLN A 513 -45.00 -112.44 -131.26
N GLN A 514 -45.92 -111.47 -131.32
CA GLN A 514 -47.00 -111.47 -132.33
C GLN A 514 -46.43 -111.32 -133.75
N GLN A 515 -45.41 -110.47 -133.95
CA GLN A 515 -44.76 -110.30 -135.25
C GLN A 515 -44.12 -111.59 -135.77
N THR A 516 -43.50 -112.39 -134.90
CA THR A 516 -42.95 -113.71 -135.29
C THR A 516 -44.03 -114.71 -135.69
N GLN A 517 -45.16 -114.75 -134.98
CA GLN A 517 -46.28 -115.63 -135.33
C GLN A 517 -46.92 -115.24 -136.67
N ILE A 518 -46.99 -113.93 -136.98
CA ILE A 518 -47.45 -113.44 -138.29
C ILE A 518 -46.51 -113.92 -139.40
N THR A 519 -45.18 -113.84 -139.22
CA THR A 519 -44.25 -114.31 -140.26
C THR A 519 -44.30 -115.82 -140.50
N GLU A 520 -44.49 -116.64 -139.46
CA GLU A 520 -44.67 -118.10 -139.61
C GLU A 520 -45.97 -118.45 -140.36
N LEU A 521 -47.04 -117.67 -140.14
CA LEU A 521 -48.30 -117.78 -140.88
C LEU A 521 -48.15 -117.32 -142.35
N GLU A 522 -47.40 -116.25 -142.62
CA GLU A 522 -47.15 -115.77 -143.97
C GLU A 522 -46.27 -116.74 -144.78
N GLU A 523 -45.24 -117.35 -144.17
CA GLU A 523 -44.41 -118.37 -144.82
C GLU A 523 -45.20 -119.65 -145.13
N SER A 524 -46.01 -120.15 -144.19
CA SER A 524 -46.83 -121.34 -144.39
C SER A 524 -47.95 -121.13 -145.44
N VAL A 525 -48.61 -119.97 -145.45
CA VAL A 525 -49.54 -119.58 -146.54
C VAL A 525 -48.81 -119.47 -147.89
N SER A 526 -47.57 -118.97 -147.91
CA SER A 526 -46.77 -118.87 -149.13
C SER A 526 -46.29 -120.24 -149.65
N HIS A 527 -45.99 -121.18 -148.75
CA HIS A 527 -45.68 -122.56 -149.11
C HIS A 527 -46.89 -123.28 -149.73
N LEU A 528 -48.08 -123.14 -149.12
CA LEU A 528 -49.31 -123.77 -149.61
C LEU A 528 -49.73 -123.25 -150.99
N LYS A 529 -49.60 -121.93 -151.23
CA LYS A 529 -49.83 -121.33 -152.56
C LYS A 529 -48.92 -121.94 -153.63
N ARG A 530 -47.62 -122.11 -153.33
CA ARG A 530 -46.63 -122.67 -154.27
C ARG A 530 -47.00 -124.09 -154.72
N MET A 531 -47.44 -124.94 -153.78
CA MET A 531 -47.89 -126.30 -154.08
C MET A 531 -49.13 -126.33 -154.99
N LEU A 532 -50.06 -125.37 -154.82
CA LEU A 532 -51.25 -125.25 -155.65
C LEU A 532 -50.90 -124.85 -157.10
N GLU A 533 -49.96 -123.91 -157.26
CA GLU A 533 -49.43 -123.45 -158.54
C GLU A 533 -48.73 -124.60 -159.31
N GLU A 534 -47.88 -125.37 -158.62
CA GLU A 534 -47.17 -126.53 -159.20
C GLU A 534 -48.12 -127.67 -159.61
N ALA A 535 -49.20 -127.90 -158.86
CA ALA A 535 -50.24 -128.86 -159.23
C ALA A 535 -50.98 -128.41 -160.50
N SER A 536 -51.40 -127.15 -160.56
CA SER A 536 -52.08 -126.58 -161.74
C SER A 536 -51.20 -126.62 -163.00
N GLN A 537 -49.90 -126.34 -162.87
CA GLN A 537 -48.98 -126.40 -164.02
C GLN A 537 -48.76 -127.84 -164.52
N ARG A 538 -48.69 -128.85 -163.64
CA ARG A 538 -48.64 -130.27 -164.07
C ARG A 538 -49.88 -130.65 -164.90
N GLU A 539 -51.06 -130.32 -164.41
CA GLU A 539 -52.33 -130.64 -165.08
C GLU A 539 -52.42 -129.94 -166.45
N ARG A 540 -51.99 -128.67 -166.52
CA ARG A 540 -51.98 -127.88 -167.76
C ARG A 540 -51.01 -128.43 -168.82
N ILE A 541 -49.85 -128.95 -168.42
CA ILE A 541 -48.85 -129.54 -169.34
C ILE A 541 -49.33 -130.89 -169.89
N LEU A 542 -49.95 -131.72 -169.05
CA LEU A 542 -50.50 -133.03 -169.46
C LEU A 542 -51.61 -132.92 -170.51
N VAL A 543 -52.34 -131.81 -170.55
CA VAL A 543 -53.36 -131.52 -171.59
C VAL A 543 -52.72 -130.99 -172.89
N ALA A 544 -51.60 -130.28 -172.80
CA ALA A 544 -50.96 -129.63 -173.96
C ALA A 544 -50.05 -130.57 -174.79
N PHE A 545 -49.42 -131.58 -174.16
CA PHE A 545 -48.47 -132.48 -174.83
C PHE A 545 -48.75 -133.97 -174.51
N PRO A 546 -49.65 -134.63 -175.28
CA PRO A 546 -49.94 -136.06 -175.11
C PRO A 546 -48.72 -136.98 -175.26
N GLU A 547 -47.70 -136.55 -176.02
CA GLU A 547 -46.44 -137.30 -176.24
C GLU A 547 -45.55 -137.42 -174.99
N LEU A 548 -45.90 -136.75 -173.89
CA LEU A 548 -45.24 -136.90 -172.58
C LEU A 548 -46.04 -137.79 -171.60
N SER A 549 -47.12 -138.44 -172.06
CA SER A 549 -47.85 -139.45 -171.28
C SER A 549 -47.25 -140.85 -171.51
N PRO A 550 -46.71 -141.52 -170.48
CA PRO A 550 -46.02 -142.80 -170.64
C PRO A 550 -46.96 -144.02 -170.74
N GLN A 551 -47.98 -143.97 -171.60
CA GLN A 551 -48.65 -145.18 -172.12
C GLN A 551 -49.50 -144.93 -173.39
N ALA A 552 -48.86 -144.98 -174.57
CA ALA A 552 -49.54 -145.15 -175.86
C ALA A 552 -48.60 -145.75 -176.92
N ALA A 553 -49.16 -146.55 -177.84
CA ALA A 553 -48.50 -147.18 -179.01
C ALA A 553 -47.47 -148.31 -178.69
N PRO A 554 -47.29 -149.29 -179.60
CA PRO A 554 -48.26 -150.38 -179.68
C PRO A 554 -47.63 -151.79 -179.64
N GLN A 555 -48.36 -152.77 -179.11
CA GLN A 555 -48.14 -154.18 -179.46
C GLN A 555 -48.90 -154.51 -180.74
N THR A 556 -48.21 -154.62 -181.88
CA THR A 556 -48.73 -155.30 -183.08
C THR A 556 -48.53 -156.80 -182.90
N THR A 557 -49.61 -157.58 -182.91
CA THR A 557 -49.58 -158.97 -182.40
C THR A 557 -49.22 -160.00 -183.48
N GLY A 558 -49.10 -159.57 -184.74
CA GLY A 558 -48.81 -160.42 -185.89
C GLY A 558 -50.04 -160.92 -186.66
N ASP A 559 -51.25 -160.56 -186.23
CA ASP A 559 -52.51 -160.79 -186.95
C ASP A 559 -53.23 -159.46 -187.24
N VAL A 560 -53.45 -159.21 -188.53
CA VAL A 560 -54.05 -157.99 -189.08
C VAL A 560 -55.49 -157.80 -188.61
N MET A 561 -56.24 -158.88 -188.36
CA MET A 561 -57.66 -158.78 -188.00
C MET A 561 -57.86 -158.14 -186.61
N CYS A 562 -56.97 -158.44 -185.66
CA CYS A 562 -57.06 -157.90 -184.29
C CYS A 562 -56.62 -156.43 -184.24
N ASP A 563 -55.51 -156.10 -184.91
CA ASP A 563 -54.99 -154.73 -185.00
C ASP A 563 -56.00 -153.78 -185.69
N MET A 564 -56.77 -154.27 -186.68
CA MET A 564 -57.75 -153.48 -187.44
C MET A 564 -59.00 -153.09 -186.63
N GLU A 565 -59.49 -153.92 -185.68
CA GLU A 565 -60.61 -153.52 -184.83
C GLU A 565 -60.19 -152.45 -183.79
N GLN A 566 -58.96 -152.52 -183.28
CA GLN A 566 -58.41 -151.47 -182.42
C GLN A 566 -58.26 -150.14 -183.17
N GLN A 567 -57.80 -150.17 -184.43
CA GLN A 567 -57.77 -148.98 -185.29
C GLN A 567 -59.15 -148.35 -185.49
N LEU A 568 -60.22 -149.13 -185.64
CA LEU A 568 -61.59 -148.59 -185.80
C LEU A 568 -62.09 -147.84 -184.55
N LYS A 569 -61.73 -148.30 -183.34
CA LYS A 569 -62.08 -147.62 -182.08
C LYS A 569 -61.20 -146.39 -181.82
N ALA A 570 -59.92 -146.41 -182.21
CA ALA A 570 -59.07 -145.22 -182.19
C ALA A 570 -59.56 -144.12 -183.17
N ASN A 571 -59.96 -144.50 -184.38
CA ASN A 571 -60.46 -143.55 -185.40
C ASN A 571 -61.77 -142.87 -184.99
N SER A 572 -62.64 -143.53 -184.23
CA SER A 572 -63.89 -142.92 -183.73
C SER A 572 -63.67 -141.91 -182.58
N ILE A 573 -62.55 -141.98 -181.86
CA ILE A 573 -62.08 -140.89 -180.99
C ILE A 573 -61.60 -139.70 -181.85
N ARG A 574 -60.77 -139.98 -182.87
CA ARG A 574 -60.19 -138.96 -183.76
C ARG A 574 -61.23 -138.13 -184.51
N ILE A 575 -62.29 -138.77 -185.02
CA ILE A 575 -63.39 -138.08 -185.74
C ILE A 575 -64.12 -137.08 -184.82
N ARG A 576 -64.37 -137.43 -183.55
CA ARG A 576 -65.08 -136.55 -182.62
C ARG A 576 -64.27 -135.29 -182.28
N ILE A 577 -62.95 -135.43 -182.14
CA ILE A 577 -62.04 -134.30 -181.94
C ILE A 577 -62.04 -133.40 -183.18
N LEU A 578 -61.87 -133.96 -184.39
CA LEU A 578 -61.89 -133.20 -185.64
C LEU A 578 -63.23 -132.47 -185.92
N GLN A 579 -64.35 -132.96 -185.38
CA GLN A 579 -65.63 -132.26 -185.45
C GLN A 579 -65.69 -131.07 -184.47
N GLN A 580 -65.19 -131.23 -183.23
CA GLN A 580 -65.06 -130.15 -182.27
C GLN A 580 -64.08 -129.05 -182.74
N GLU A 581 -63.00 -129.46 -183.41
CA GLU A 581 -62.03 -128.55 -184.04
C GLU A 581 -62.61 -127.84 -185.27
N ASN A 582 -63.47 -128.48 -186.07
CA ASN A 582 -64.17 -127.77 -187.18
C ASN A 582 -65.12 -126.68 -186.68
N ILE A 583 -65.81 -126.90 -185.55
CA ILE A 583 -66.60 -125.84 -184.88
C ILE A 583 -65.67 -124.71 -184.40
N THR A 584 -64.47 -125.05 -183.92
CA THR A 584 -63.47 -124.08 -183.45
C THR A 584 -62.80 -123.29 -184.59
N LEU A 585 -62.56 -123.93 -185.75
CA LEU A 585 -62.13 -123.29 -187.00
C LEU A 585 -63.21 -122.36 -187.56
N SER A 586 -64.48 -122.77 -187.48
CA SER A 586 -65.62 -121.90 -187.85
C SER A 586 -65.69 -120.66 -186.94
N ASN A 587 -65.51 -120.84 -185.63
CA ASN A 587 -65.51 -119.76 -184.63
C ASN A 587 -64.25 -118.88 -184.64
N SER A 588 -63.19 -119.28 -185.35
CA SER A 588 -61.99 -118.45 -185.59
C SER A 588 -62.02 -117.80 -186.98
N LEU A 589 -62.69 -118.39 -187.97
CA LEU A 589 -63.04 -117.73 -189.23
C LEU A 589 -64.03 -116.57 -189.04
N THR A 590 -65.02 -116.70 -188.13
CA THR A 590 -65.87 -115.56 -187.75
C THR A 590 -65.06 -114.47 -187.05
N ARG A 591 -64.13 -114.82 -186.15
CA ARG A 591 -63.23 -113.83 -185.50
C ARG A 591 -62.20 -113.21 -186.44
N LEU A 592 -61.86 -113.87 -187.55
CA LEU A 592 -61.10 -113.25 -188.64
C LEU A 592 -61.96 -112.25 -189.42
N LYS A 593 -63.23 -112.56 -189.70
CA LYS A 593 -64.18 -111.60 -190.30
C LYS A 593 -64.50 -110.42 -189.38
N ASP A 594 -64.68 -110.65 -188.08
CA ASP A 594 -64.85 -109.57 -187.09
C ASP A 594 -63.59 -108.70 -186.96
N ARG A 595 -62.40 -109.22 -187.31
CA ARG A 595 -61.17 -108.42 -187.46
C ARG A 595 -61.05 -107.73 -188.82
N GLU A 596 -61.70 -108.25 -189.85
CA GLU A 596 -61.73 -107.67 -191.19
C GLU A 596 -62.73 -106.49 -191.27
N GLU A 597 -63.83 -106.54 -190.50
CA GLU A 597 -64.88 -105.51 -190.50
C GLU A 597 -65.19 -104.88 -189.12
N LYS A 598 -64.42 -105.15 -188.05
CA LYS A 598 -64.47 -104.34 -186.82
C LYS A 598 -63.10 -103.98 -186.19
N GLN A 599 -62.51 -102.83 -186.51
CA GLN A 599 -62.84 -101.91 -187.61
C GLN A 599 -61.66 -100.97 -187.91
N ARG A 600 -61.56 -100.50 -189.16
CA ARG A 600 -61.10 -99.13 -189.43
C ARG A 600 -62.26 -98.18 -189.06
N SER A 601 -62.23 -97.32 -188.04
CA SER A 601 -61.39 -97.18 -186.83
C SER A 601 -62.34 -96.68 -185.70
N SER A 602 -61.97 -96.40 -184.45
CA SER A 602 -60.69 -96.34 -183.72
C SER A 602 -60.88 -97.10 -182.39
N ASP A 603 -59.91 -97.81 -181.80
CA ASP A 603 -58.52 -97.46 -181.47
C ASP A 603 -58.36 -96.52 -180.25
N SER A 604 -58.59 -97.09 -179.07
CA SER A 604 -57.89 -96.81 -177.81
C SER A 604 -58.24 -97.92 -176.81
N GLY A 605 -57.22 -98.59 -176.24
CA GLY A 605 -57.43 -99.76 -175.38
C GLY A 605 -57.94 -99.42 -173.98
N VAL A 606 -58.88 -100.23 -173.46
CA VAL A 606 -59.23 -100.23 -172.03
C VAL A 606 -58.18 -101.02 -171.28
N VAL A 607 -57.49 -100.39 -170.33
CA VAL A 607 -56.64 -101.06 -169.34
C VAL A 607 -57.00 -100.54 -167.94
N GLU A 608 -57.80 -101.37 -167.27
CA GLU A 608 -57.80 -101.66 -165.84
C GLU A 608 -56.54 -101.23 -165.05
N ILE A 609 -56.72 -100.67 -163.84
CA ILE A 609 -55.97 -101.05 -162.60
C ILE A 609 -56.41 -100.18 -161.41
N ASN A 610 -56.59 -100.82 -160.25
CA ASN A 610 -56.80 -100.16 -158.95
C ASN A 610 -55.55 -99.39 -158.48
N ARG A 611 -55.69 -98.20 -157.85
CA ARG A 611 -54.95 -97.86 -156.61
C ARG A 611 -55.22 -96.50 -155.92
N SER A 612 -55.17 -96.57 -154.58
CA SER A 612 -54.50 -95.62 -153.65
C SER A 612 -55.10 -94.22 -153.38
N ARG A 613 -54.48 -93.58 -152.36
CA ARG A 613 -54.39 -92.13 -152.05
C ARG A 613 -55.54 -91.48 -151.24
N GLU A 614 -55.32 -90.51 -150.33
CA GLU A 614 -54.10 -90.08 -149.57
C GLU A 614 -54.45 -89.01 -148.49
N ALA A 615 -53.50 -88.70 -147.58
CA ALA A 615 -53.21 -87.32 -147.10
C ALA A 615 -54.19 -86.63 -146.06
N PRO A 616 -54.10 -85.30 -145.76
CA PRO A 616 -53.05 -84.69 -144.88
C PRO A 616 -53.41 -83.40 -144.02
N VAL A 617 -52.42 -82.84 -143.26
CA VAL A 617 -52.03 -81.37 -143.13
C VAL A 617 -53.03 -80.34 -142.50
N MET A 618 -52.70 -79.16 -141.89
CA MET A 618 -51.51 -78.52 -141.25
C MET A 618 -51.84 -77.17 -140.54
N GLY A 619 -50.98 -76.73 -139.60
CA GLY A 619 -50.55 -75.32 -139.39
C GLY A 619 -51.38 -74.39 -138.45
N PRO A 620 -50.97 -73.11 -138.23
CA PRO A 620 -49.63 -72.51 -138.46
C PRO A 620 -49.11 -71.43 -137.43
N LEU A 621 -47.78 -71.36 -137.22
CA LEU A 621 -46.90 -70.19 -136.87
C LEU A 621 -47.22 -69.35 -135.58
N ASP A 622 -46.34 -68.50 -135.00
CA ASP A 622 -45.05 -67.91 -135.45
C ASP A 622 -43.99 -67.70 -134.30
N ASN A 623 -42.89 -66.99 -134.59
CA ASN A 623 -41.55 -66.96 -133.92
C ASN A 623 -41.20 -65.57 -133.28
N PRO A 624 -39.96 -65.17 -132.82
CA PRO A 624 -38.70 -65.90 -132.53
C PRO A 624 -37.82 -65.47 -131.29
N SER A 625 -36.77 -66.29 -131.02
CA SER A 625 -35.35 -65.93 -130.66
C SER A 625 -34.89 -65.21 -129.36
N THR A 626 -34.41 -66.02 -128.39
CA THR A 626 -33.03 -66.11 -127.77
C THR A 626 -32.28 -64.94 -127.03
N PRO A 627 -31.32 -65.26 -126.10
CA PRO A 627 -30.62 -64.34 -125.15
C PRO A 627 -29.09 -64.22 -125.51
N PRO A 628 -27.98 -64.22 -124.68
CA PRO A 628 -27.77 -64.42 -123.21
C PRO A 628 -26.59 -63.69 -122.45
N SER A 629 -26.51 -63.92 -121.11
CA SER A 629 -25.30 -64.22 -120.28
C SER A 629 -24.33 -63.17 -119.62
N THR A 630 -23.89 -63.54 -118.40
CA THR A 630 -22.54 -63.41 -117.73
C THR A 630 -22.13 -62.26 -116.79
N SER A 631 -21.47 -62.67 -115.68
CA SER A 631 -20.13 -62.23 -115.17
C SER A 631 -19.90 -61.30 -113.92
N ILE A 632 -19.85 -61.93 -112.73
CA ILE A 632 -18.85 -61.80 -111.59
C ILE A 632 -18.58 -60.39 -110.93
N PRO A 633 -17.66 -60.19 -109.92
CA PRO A 633 -17.83 -59.16 -108.86
C PRO A 633 -16.65 -58.15 -108.78
N ILE A 634 -16.44 -57.48 -107.62
CA ILE A 634 -15.12 -57.27 -106.94
C ILE A 634 -15.29 -56.49 -105.61
N SER A 635 -14.31 -56.63 -104.69
CA SER A 635 -14.26 -55.94 -103.38
C SER A 635 -13.34 -54.68 -103.40
N PRO A 636 -12.26 -54.57 -102.61
CA PRO A 636 -12.23 -53.95 -101.28
C PRO A 636 -11.30 -52.72 -101.18
N SER A 637 -11.34 -52.00 -100.04
CA SER A 637 -10.19 -51.37 -99.32
C SER A 637 -10.75 -50.37 -98.27
N SER A 638 -10.30 -50.25 -97.01
CA SER A 638 -8.97 -50.32 -96.36
C SER A 638 -8.11 -49.07 -96.55
N ILE A 639 -7.87 -48.32 -95.46
CA ILE A 639 -6.55 -47.79 -95.04
C ILE A 639 -6.65 -47.07 -93.68
N LEU A 640 -5.62 -47.22 -92.84
CA LEU A 640 -5.41 -46.52 -91.57
C LEU A 640 -4.56 -45.26 -91.79
N HIS A 641 -4.74 -44.22 -90.96
CA HIS A 641 -3.58 -43.44 -90.52
C HIS A 641 -3.75 -42.73 -89.16
N HIS A 642 -2.68 -42.72 -88.37
CA HIS A 642 -2.51 -41.84 -87.20
C HIS A 642 -2.08 -40.44 -87.62
N GLN A 643 -2.35 -39.42 -86.79
CA GLN A 643 -1.29 -38.55 -86.24
C GLN A 643 -1.74 -37.78 -84.98
N THR A 644 -0.91 -36.84 -84.50
CA THR A 644 -0.77 -36.47 -83.07
C THR A 644 -0.54 -34.94 -82.91
N LEU A 645 -0.33 -34.46 -81.67
CA LEU A 645 0.10 -33.10 -81.25
C LEU A 645 -1.06 -32.07 -81.12
N CYS A 646 -1.01 -31.04 -80.25
CA CYS A 646 -0.06 -30.72 -79.17
C CYS A 646 -0.71 -29.87 -78.05
N LEU A 647 0.02 -29.67 -76.93
CA LEU A 647 -0.28 -28.65 -75.89
C LEU A 647 0.56 -27.36 -76.11
N SER A 648 0.09 -26.23 -75.58
CA SER A 648 0.86 -24.99 -75.41
C SER A 648 0.44 -24.23 -74.13
N LEU A 649 1.23 -23.25 -73.67
CA LEU A 649 1.29 -22.83 -72.26
C LEU A 649 0.62 -21.48 -71.90
N HIS A 650 0.46 -21.29 -70.58
CA HIS A 650 -0.03 -20.09 -69.89
C HIS A 650 0.67 -18.76 -70.23
N GLN A 651 -0.06 -17.67 -69.99
CA GLN A 651 0.39 -16.28 -70.04
C GLN A 651 -0.14 -15.49 -68.81
N ASP A 652 0.32 -15.84 -67.59
CA ASP A 652 -0.11 -15.19 -66.33
C ASP A 652 0.97 -15.27 -65.22
N VAL A 653 2.12 -14.62 -65.45
CA VAL A 653 3.25 -14.63 -64.48
C VAL A 653 3.77 -13.23 -64.16
N GLU A 654 3.77 -12.30 -65.12
CA GLU A 654 4.33 -10.96 -64.94
C GLU A 654 3.51 -10.07 -63.99
N GLU A 655 2.18 -10.16 -64.04
CA GLU A 655 1.28 -9.32 -63.23
C GLU A 655 1.38 -9.64 -61.72
N ARG A 656 1.61 -10.91 -61.35
CA ARG A 656 1.91 -11.29 -59.95
C ARG A 656 3.24 -10.72 -59.46
N TYR A 657 4.25 -10.61 -60.33
CA TYR A 657 5.59 -10.16 -59.93
C TYR A 657 5.65 -8.64 -59.65
N MET A 658 4.85 -7.84 -60.37
CA MET A 658 4.70 -6.41 -60.09
C MET A 658 4.05 -6.13 -58.74
N ASN A 659 2.93 -6.80 -58.44
CA ASN A 659 2.15 -6.58 -57.23
C ASN A 659 2.94 -6.85 -55.94
N ILE A 660 3.81 -7.87 -55.93
CA ILE A 660 4.68 -8.19 -54.78
C ILE A 660 5.70 -7.06 -54.51
N ARG A 661 6.27 -6.45 -55.56
CA ARG A 661 7.23 -5.32 -55.41
C ARG A 661 6.58 -4.06 -54.83
N GLN A 662 5.31 -3.82 -55.10
CA GLN A 662 4.60 -2.63 -54.59
C GLN A 662 4.24 -2.77 -53.10
N ALA A 663 3.80 -3.97 -52.68
CA ALA A 663 3.47 -4.27 -51.27
C ALA A 663 4.67 -4.26 -50.30
N ALA A 664 5.91 -4.34 -50.83
CA ALA A 664 7.14 -4.25 -50.03
C ALA A 664 7.51 -2.80 -49.66
N ARG A 665 7.25 -1.82 -50.53
CA ARG A 665 7.62 -0.41 -50.31
C ARG A 665 6.76 0.29 -49.25
N ILE A 666 5.51 -0.13 -49.10
CA ILE A 666 4.57 0.52 -48.15
C ILE A 666 4.95 0.21 -46.68
N ARG A 667 5.56 -0.95 -46.41
CA ARG A 667 5.94 -1.37 -45.05
C ARG A 667 7.23 -0.73 -44.52
N SER A 668 7.99 0.00 -45.34
CA SER A 668 9.28 0.61 -44.94
C SER A 668 9.17 2.04 -44.40
N ALA A 669 8.01 2.68 -44.45
CA ALA A 669 7.81 4.09 -44.05
C ALA A 669 7.24 4.30 -42.63
N GLY A 670 7.00 3.22 -41.86
CA GLY A 670 6.09 3.23 -40.70
C GLY A 670 6.71 3.44 -39.30
N THR A 671 8.02 3.67 -39.15
CA THR A 671 8.70 3.54 -37.84
C THR A 671 9.63 4.70 -37.48
N ARG A 672 9.08 5.79 -36.90
CA ARG A 672 9.76 6.69 -35.92
C ARG A 672 8.86 7.82 -35.39
N ARG A 673 8.18 7.60 -34.25
CA ARG A 673 7.75 8.58 -33.20
C ARG A 673 6.85 7.88 -32.18
N ARG A 674 6.87 8.19 -30.87
CA ARG A 674 7.97 8.62 -29.97
C ARG A 674 7.48 8.33 -28.55
N ARG A 675 8.30 7.75 -27.66
CA ARG A 675 7.97 7.71 -26.22
C ARG A 675 7.93 9.12 -25.64
N LYS A 676 6.85 9.44 -24.94
CA LYS A 676 6.83 10.20 -23.69
C LYS A 676 5.70 9.63 -22.83
#